data_AF-A0A958ER63-F1
#
_entry.id   AF-A0A958ER63-F1
#
_cell.length_a   1.000
_cell.length_b   1.000
_cell.length_c   1.000
_cell.angle_alpha   90.00
_cell.angle_beta   90.00
_cell.angle_gamma   90.00
#
_symmetry.space_group_name_H-M   'P 1'
#
loop_
_entity.id
_entity.type
_entity.pdbx_description
1 polymer ?
#
loop_
_entity_poly.entity_id
_entity_poly.type
_entity_poly.pdbx_seq_one_letter_code
_entity_poly.pdbx_strand_id
1 'polypeptide(L)'
;MRFLLLFLIFFISFPQLSQAQQVTGLSDWTYFIDPGHSRTENTGIYNYSEAHKVLRIGLYLKYLLESQTDIKSVYMSRTNDEDQVSLTQRTDLANSLNADWYHSIHSNAGSPTSNSTLLLWGQYNNGNEKIPNGGHAMSDIMIDIYTRAMRTNTVRGSIGDCSFYGCGDWLGPYLHVNRNSNMPSELSEGGYHTNPMQNQLNMNNDWKKIEAYAIYWTILKFHHLERPKVGIATGIVKDIESGKPINGATITIGDTSYTTDTYESLFSQYSTNPDLLSNGFYYLDNIEGESVNITVSAEGYHPQTRTVSMVDTFFTYADFELVSSAPPYVTSTVPANGDTSVLNFDIIKIYFSRPMNTQSVEQAFHIEPEMQGSFIWQNSNKTLYFEPEKLEFDSSYVITIDGTAEDSFSNLFDGDADGVGGDTFSFSFETGHDAKPPNIEYAYPQSGKTQLTLKPLISFEFDELIDPQTIPATPFTLWETQSLEEINGLFENYVVRDKSVFNYFPESKLKPLTQYSSLLKSGFSDRFGNAVMEDIPFTFTTGNTDLQITKIEDFEGDFTSTWWAPQGSGSTSGIDDGTGRFADTQVKNRLFSGNQSMRLDYDWDIYANSWLIREYLSGGTAQAKEFDQSDILQVYIFGDGSNTRFRFALDEYKNGTWPDHEVSKWITIDWIGWRLVEWDLSNPFSVGSWIGNGTLDGTKYRIDSFQLTYANSLESGTIYFDDLCYVKKIPVTAINESNDLLPEQYALGQNYPNPFNPSTTITYYLKEAGQTEITVFNNLGQKMQTLVNTYQPAGQHQVTFRGDQMAAGTYTYKLRINNKTFVKKMTLIK
;
A
#
# COMPACT_ATOMS: atom_id res chain seq x y z
N MET A 1 46.99 9.19 1.97
CA MET A 1 47.95 8.56 1.02
C MET A 1 47.25 8.54 -0.34
N ARG A 2 47.83 9.15 -1.38
CA ARG A 2 47.23 9.23 -2.73
C ARG A 2 47.13 7.82 -3.31
N PHE A 3 45.93 7.29 -3.52
CA PHE A 3 45.73 6.04 -4.27
C PHE A 3 45.63 6.36 -5.76
N LEU A 4 46.54 5.76 -6.52
CA LEU A 4 46.61 5.74 -7.96
C LEU A 4 45.38 4.99 -8.49
N LEU A 5 44.53 5.63 -9.31
CA LEU A 5 43.58 4.89 -10.16
C LEU A 5 44.39 4.17 -11.23
N LEU A 6 44.54 2.85 -11.10
CA LEU A 6 44.92 1.98 -12.20
C LEU A 6 43.65 1.72 -13.02
N PHE A 7 43.57 2.32 -14.21
CA PHE A 7 42.68 1.86 -15.26
C PHE A 7 43.15 0.45 -15.69
N LEU A 8 42.45 -0.59 -15.24
CA LEU A 8 42.60 -1.93 -15.78
C LEU A 8 42.00 -1.95 -17.18
N ILE A 9 42.85 -1.94 -18.20
CA ILE A 9 42.46 -2.31 -19.55
C ILE A 9 42.27 -3.84 -19.54
N PHE A 10 41.01 -4.29 -19.45
CA PHE A 10 40.68 -5.69 -19.63
C PHE A 10 40.95 -6.08 -21.09
N PHE A 11 42.06 -6.77 -21.33
CA PHE A 11 42.20 -7.57 -22.54
C PHE A 11 41.20 -8.72 -22.45
N ILE A 12 40.23 -8.74 -23.35
CA ILE A 12 39.39 -9.93 -23.57
C ILE A 12 40.33 -11.01 -24.10
N SER A 13 40.75 -11.93 -23.24
CA SER A 13 41.43 -13.15 -23.66
C SER A 13 40.39 -14.07 -24.28
N PHE A 14 40.34 -14.13 -25.61
CA PHE A 14 39.51 -15.09 -26.33
C PHE A 14 40.14 -16.49 -26.18
N PRO A 15 39.40 -17.50 -25.67
CA PRO A 15 39.87 -18.88 -25.71
C PRO A 15 40.02 -19.34 -27.17
N GLN A 16 41.10 -20.06 -27.50
CA GLN A 16 41.21 -20.74 -28.78
C GLN A 16 40.21 -21.91 -28.81
N LEU A 17 39.14 -21.76 -29.60
CA LEU A 17 38.23 -22.85 -29.91
C LEU A 17 38.92 -23.91 -30.80
N SER A 18 38.70 -25.19 -30.49
CA SER A 18 38.83 -26.26 -31.49
C SER A 18 37.90 -25.95 -32.65
N GLN A 19 38.37 -26.07 -33.90
CA GLN A 19 37.66 -25.72 -35.12
C GLN A 19 36.19 -26.20 -35.12
N ALA A 20 35.28 -25.31 -34.70
CA ALA A 20 33.88 -25.43 -35.05
C ALA A 20 33.78 -25.33 -36.58
N GLN A 21 32.89 -26.12 -37.19
CA GLN A 21 32.67 -26.07 -38.63
C GLN A 21 32.22 -24.66 -39.01
N GLN A 22 33.01 -23.98 -39.83
CA GLN A 22 32.69 -22.64 -40.33
C GLN A 22 31.34 -22.67 -41.07
N VAL A 23 30.42 -21.79 -40.69
CA VAL A 23 29.13 -21.63 -41.37
C VAL A 23 29.36 -20.87 -42.68
N THR A 24 28.96 -21.47 -43.81
CA THR A 24 29.12 -20.87 -45.14
C THR A 24 27.79 -20.34 -45.68
N GLY A 25 27.82 -19.29 -46.49
CA GLY A 25 26.63 -18.70 -47.14
C GLY A 25 26.47 -17.19 -46.93
N LEU A 26 27.42 -16.54 -46.26
CA LEU A 26 27.46 -15.10 -45.99
C LEU A 26 28.64 -14.39 -46.69
N SER A 27 29.39 -15.08 -47.56
CA SER A 27 30.60 -14.58 -48.23
C SER A 27 30.46 -13.28 -49.01
N ASP A 28 29.24 -12.93 -49.40
CA ASP A 28 28.94 -11.74 -50.18
C ASP A 28 28.25 -10.65 -49.36
N TRP A 29 27.99 -10.90 -48.06
CA TRP A 29 27.15 -10.05 -47.21
C TRP A 29 27.96 -9.19 -46.24
N THR A 30 27.68 -7.89 -46.24
CA THR A 30 28.33 -6.86 -45.42
C THR A 30 27.36 -6.39 -44.33
N TYR A 31 27.67 -6.66 -43.07
CA TYR A 31 26.79 -6.34 -41.94
C TYR A 31 27.29 -5.13 -41.15
N PHE A 32 26.43 -4.13 -40.92
CA PHE A 32 26.75 -2.96 -40.11
C PHE A 32 26.04 -3.03 -38.76
N ILE A 33 26.81 -3.11 -37.68
CA ILE A 33 26.33 -3.11 -36.30
C ILE A 33 26.39 -1.69 -35.76
N ASP A 34 25.27 -1.20 -35.25
CA ASP A 34 25.18 0.07 -34.55
C ASP A 34 24.85 -0.19 -33.08
N PRO A 35 25.84 -0.11 -32.16
CA PRO A 35 25.61 -0.35 -30.73
C PRO A 35 24.88 0.80 -30.02
N GLY A 36 23.84 1.38 -30.62
CA GLY A 36 22.95 2.37 -30.00
C GLY A 36 23.68 3.49 -29.25
N HIS A 37 23.14 3.90 -28.11
CA HIS A 37 23.67 4.97 -27.26
C HIS A 37 25.21 4.94 -27.02
N SER A 38 25.82 6.10 -26.74
CA SER A 38 27.28 6.24 -26.57
C SER A 38 27.66 6.79 -25.18
N ARG A 39 28.90 6.55 -24.74
CA ARG A 39 29.39 6.96 -23.41
C ARG A 39 28.51 6.42 -22.27
N THR A 40 27.97 7.30 -21.44
CA THR A 40 27.10 6.98 -20.29
C THR A 40 25.64 7.35 -20.55
N GLU A 41 25.24 7.46 -21.82
CA GLU A 41 23.85 7.74 -22.19
C GLU A 41 22.90 6.65 -21.69
N ASN A 42 21.64 7.06 -21.47
CA ASN A 42 20.54 6.21 -21.06
C ASN A 42 20.86 5.33 -19.83
N THR A 43 21.15 6.01 -18.72
CA THR A 43 21.47 5.37 -17.45
C THR A 43 20.20 4.88 -16.76
N GLY A 44 20.17 3.59 -16.41
CA GLY A 44 19.10 2.95 -15.66
C GLY A 44 19.22 3.15 -14.15
N ILE A 45 18.59 2.24 -13.40
CA ILE A 45 18.82 2.13 -11.96
C ILE A 45 20.27 1.69 -11.66
N TYR A 46 20.72 1.88 -10.42
CA TYR A 46 22.07 1.56 -9.94
C TYR A 46 23.22 2.18 -10.76
N ASN A 47 22.93 3.26 -11.49
CA ASN A 47 23.89 4.01 -12.30
C ASN A 47 24.55 3.17 -13.43
N TYR A 48 23.87 2.12 -13.91
CA TYR A 48 24.35 1.33 -15.04
C TYR A 48 23.81 1.86 -16.37
N SER A 49 24.71 2.14 -17.32
CA SER A 49 24.38 2.74 -18.62
C SER A 49 24.05 1.68 -19.68
N GLU A 50 22.99 1.92 -20.45
CA GLU A 50 22.70 1.15 -21.66
C GLU A 50 23.86 1.14 -22.63
N ALA A 51 24.46 2.30 -22.90
CA ALA A 51 25.54 2.45 -23.87
C ALA A 51 26.69 1.48 -23.57
N HIS A 52 26.94 1.21 -22.28
CA HIS A 52 27.91 0.20 -21.90
C HIS A 52 27.45 -1.21 -22.31
N LYS A 53 26.21 -1.61 -21.97
CA LYS A 53 25.63 -2.91 -22.32
C LYS A 53 25.71 -3.18 -23.83
N VAL A 54 25.13 -2.30 -24.65
CA VAL A 54 24.93 -2.55 -26.07
C VAL A 54 26.24 -2.61 -26.87
N LEU A 55 27.30 -1.92 -26.40
CA LEU A 55 28.64 -2.05 -26.99
C LEU A 55 29.18 -3.47 -26.89
N ARG A 56 29.09 -4.10 -25.71
CA ARG A 56 29.66 -5.44 -25.49
C ARG A 56 28.89 -6.48 -26.29
N ILE A 57 27.57 -6.33 -26.43
CA ILE A 57 26.75 -7.15 -27.31
C ILE A 57 27.24 -7.02 -28.75
N GLY A 58 27.39 -5.79 -29.25
CA GLY A 58 27.87 -5.55 -30.61
C GLY A 58 29.28 -6.10 -30.89
N LEU A 59 30.21 -5.93 -29.95
CA LEU A 59 31.56 -6.47 -30.05
C LEU A 59 31.56 -8.01 -30.09
N TYR A 60 30.75 -8.65 -29.25
CA TYR A 60 30.64 -10.11 -29.24
C TYR A 60 29.93 -10.64 -30.49
N LEU A 61 28.89 -9.96 -30.97
CA LEU A 61 28.23 -10.29 -32.23
C LEU A 61 29.20 -10.22 -33.42
N LYS A 62 30.00 -9.15 -33.50
CA LYS A 62 31.07 -9.03 -34.51
C LYS A 62 32.03 -10.21 -34.43
N TYR A 63 32.48 -10.57 -33.23
CA TYR A 63 33.34 -11.74 -33.02
C TYR A 63 32.68 -13.03 -33.52
N LEU A 64 31.42 -13.31 -33.19
CA LEU A 64 30.70 -14.50 -33.65
C LEU A 64 30.62 -14.56 -35.18
N LEU A 65 30.25 -13.45 -35.83
CA LEU A 65 30.14 -13.37 -37.28
C LEU A 65 31.50 -13.59 -37.96
N GLU A 66 32.56 -12.92 -37.51
CA GLU A 66 33.88 -13.00 -38.15
C GLU A 66 34.62 -14.32 -37.86
N SER A 67 34.40 -14.93 -36.70
CA SER A 67 35.11 -16.16 -36.30
C SER A 67 34.39 -17.45 -36.68
N GLN A 68 33.06 -17.42 -36.81
CA GLN A 68 32.25 -18.64 -37.02
C GLN A 68 31.61 -18.73 -38.40
N THR A 69 31.76 -17.70 -39.24
CA THR A 69 31.14 -17.69 -40.58
C THR A 69 32.14 -17.31 -41.69
N ASP A 70 31.70 -17.37 -42.94
CA ASP A 70 32.42 -16.87 -44.11
C ASP A 70 32.06 -15.40 -44.46
N ILE A 71 31.41 -14.65 -43.56
CA ILE A 71 30.89 -13.30 -43.84
C ILE A 71 31.92 -12.36 -44.47
N LYS A 72 31.50 -11.59 -45.47
CA LYS A 72 32.39 -10.69 -46.23
C LYS A 72 33.07 -9.65 -45.36
N SER A 73 32.29 -8.92 -44.56
CA SER A 73 32.78 -7.84 -43.70
C SER A 73 31.74 -7.47 -42.65
N VAL A 74 32.21 -7.17 -41.42
CA VAL A 74 31.38 -6.66 -40.34
C VAL A 74 31.93 -5.32 -39.86
N TYR A 75 31.12 -4.29 -39.89
CA TYR A 75 31.48 -2.94 -39.46
C TYR A 75 30.72 -2.53 -38.21
N MET A 76 31.29 -1.60 -37.44
CA MET A 76 30.65 -1.06 -36.25
C MET A 76 30.69 0.47 -36.26
N SER A 77 29.63 1.10 -35.77
CA SER A 77 29.61 2.56 -35.63
C SER A 77 30.57 3.08 -34.54
N ARG A 78 30.86 2.28 -33.51
CA ARG A 78 31.83 2.56 -32.44
C ARG A 78 32.41 1.27 -31.87
N THR A 79 33.61 1.34 -31.29
CA THR A 79 34.32 0.15 -30.77
C THR A 79 34.82 0.28 -29.32
N ASN A 80 34.67 1.46 -28.71
CA ASN A 80 34.99 1.70 -27.31
C ASN A 80 33.93 2.61 -26.65
N ASP A 81 34.01 2.79 -25.34
CA ASP A 81 33.05 3.59 -24.56
C ASP A 81 33.23 5.10 -24.71
N GLU A 82 34.42 5.57 -25.08
CA GLU A 82 34.76 6.99 -25.18
C GLU A 82 34.24 7.65 -26.46
N ASP A 83 34.14 6.85 -27.53
CA ASP A 83 33.63 7.26 -28.84
C ASP A 83 32.22 7.83 -28.72
N GLN A 84 32.04 9.07 -29.18
CA GLN A 84 30.73 9.68 -29.36
C GLN A 84 30.43 9.79 -30.84
N VAL A 85 29.37 9.10 -31.27
CA VAL A 85 29.00 9.02 -32.69
C VAL A 85 27.55 9.46 -32.86
N SER A 86 27.33 10.50 -33.65
CA SER A 86 25.99 11.03 -33.90
C SER A 86 25.15 10.11 -34.79
N LEU A 87 23.82 10.26 -34.74
CA LEU A 87 22.89 9.50 -35.58
C LEU A 87 23.22 9.59 -37.09
N THR A 88 23.63 10.77 -37.53
CA THR A 88 24.05 11.00 -38.93
C THR A 88 25.37 10.33 -39.25
N GLN A 89 26.37 10.42 -38.37
CA GLN A 89 27.67 9.77 -38.60
C GLN A 89 27.54 8.25 -38.73
N ARG A 90 26.65 7.62 -37.94
CA ARG A 90 26.40 6.17 -38.00
C ARG A 90 25.83 5.75 -39.35
N THR A 91 24.79 6.44 -39.80
CA THR A 91 24.11 6.13 -41.06
C THR A 91 24.95 6.51 -42.28
N ASP A 92 25.65 7.65 -42.26
CA ASP A 92 26.59 8.04 -43.32
C ASP A 92 27.73 7.02 -43.48
N LEU A 93 28.28 6.52 -42.37
CA LEU A 93 29.31 5.50 -42.42
C LEU A 93 28.79 4.21 -43.08
N ALA A 94 27.66 3.68 -42.61
CA ALA A 94 27.05 2.48 -43.18
C ALA A 94 26.74 2.64 -44.68
N ASN A 95 26.18 3.79 -45.07
CA ASN A 95 25.89 4.12 -46.46
C ASN A 95 27.16 4.20 -47.31
N SER A 96 28.23 4.82 -46.79
CA SER A 96 29.51 4.98 -47.51
C SER A 96 30.25 3.64 -47.72
N LEU A 97 30.01 2.67 -46.84
CA LEU A 97 30.56 1.33 -46.91
C LEU A 97 29.74 0.40 -47.83
N ASN A 98 28.60 0.88 -48.35
CA ASN A 98 27.62 0.07 -49.07
C ASN A 98 27.27 -1.20 -48.29
N ALA A 99 27.00 -1.07 -46.98
CA ALA A 99 26.60 -2.23 -46.18
C ALA A 99 25.28 -2.82 -46.71
N ASP A 100 25.18 -4.14 -46.70
CA ASP A 100 23.99 -4.86 -47.14
C ASP A 100 22.89 -4.86 -46.07
N TRP A 101 23.24 -4.55 -44.82
CA TRP A 101 22.32 -4.53 -43.69
C TRP A 101 22.76 -3.56 -42.58
N TYR A 102 21.79 -2.95 -41.89
CA TYR A 102 22.02 -2.09 -40.73
C TYR A 102 21.21 -2.58 -39.52
N HIS A 103 21.88 -2.99 -38.45
CA HIS A 103 21.21 -3.40 -37.20
C HIS A 103 21.60 -2.52 -36.04
N SER A 104 20.62 -1.94 -35.36
CA SER A 104 20.83 -1.10 -34.19
C SER A 104 20.45 -1.82 -32.90
N ILE A 105 21.39 -1.93 -31.95
CA ILE A 105 21.19 -2.66 -30.68
C ILE A 105 20.86 -1.66 -29.59
N HIS A 106 19.71 -1.86 -28.95
CA HIS A 106 19.20 -1.06 -27.84
C HIS A 106 18.63 -1.97 -26.73
N SER A 107 18.30 -1.34 -25.61
CA SER A 107 17.62 -1.90 -24.45
C SER A 107 16.85 -0.76 -23.79
N ASN A 108 15.59 -0.99 -23.42
CA ASN A 108 14.66 0.09 -23.16
C ASN A 108 14.92 0.77 -21.80
N ALA A 109 14.72 2.09 -21.71
CA ALA A 109 14.76 2.88 -20.47
C ALA A 109 13.39 3.45 -20.04
N GLY A 110 12.31 3.06 -20.71
CA GLY A 110 10.93 3.45 -20.39
C GLY A 110 10.36 2.81 -19.13
N SER A 111 9.18 3.30 -18.71
CA SER A 111 8.63 3.15 -17.36
C SER A 111 7.83 1.88 -17.00
N PRO A 112 7.54 0.86 -17.83
CA PRO A 112 6.89 -0.30 -17.27
C PRO A 112 7.92 -1.15 -16.51
N THR A 113 7.55 -1.54 -15.30
CA THR A 113 8.24 -2.52 -14.46
C THR A 113 8.27 -3.92 -15.09
N SER A 114 7.53 -4.16 -16.18
CA SER A 114 7.50 -5.41 -16.93
C SER A 114 8.62 -5.50 -17.98
N ASN A 115 9.46 -6.53 -17.83
CA ASN A 115 10.53 -6.86 -18.77
C ASN A 115 9.94 -7.38 -20.09
N SER A 116 10.26 -6.76 -21.23
CA SER A 116 9.76 -7.18 -22.54
C SER A 116 10.76 -6.95 -23.68
N THR A 117 10.51 -7.60 -24.81
CA THR A 117 11.28 -7.45 -26.06
C THR A 117 10.48 -6.67 -27.11
N LEU A 118 11.18 -5.85 -27.89
CA LEU A 118 10.61 -5.07 -29.00
C LEU A 118 11.60 -5.03 -30.16
N LEU A 119 11.09 -5.19 -31.37
CA LEU A 119 11.84 -4.95 -32.61
C LEU A 119 11.14 -3.85 -33.40
N LEU A 120 11.93 -2.93 -33.95
CA LEU A 120 11.45 -1.81 -34.74
C LEU A 120 12.10 -1.77 -36.12
N TRP A 121 11.28 -1.90 -37.17
CA TRP A 121 11.72 -1.82 -38.56
C TRP A 121 11.19 -0.55 -39.24
N GLY A 122 11.84 -0.12 -40.31
CA GLY A 122 11.49 1.13 -40.99
C GLY A 122 10.16 1.05 -41.73
N GLN A 123 9.19 1.90 -41.37
CA GLN A 123 7.86 1.91 -42.00
C GLN A 123 7.51 3.28 -42.58
N TYR A 124 6.95 3.32 -43.79
CA TYR A 124 6.36 4.53 -44.35
C TYR A 124 4.97 4.82 -43.74
N ASN A 125 4.52 6.06 -43.83
CA ASN A 125 3.22 6.48 -43.28
C ASN A 125 2.01 5.78 -43.92
N ASN A 126 2.17 5.17 -45.09
CA ASN A 126 1.16 4.36 -45.77
C ASN A 126 1.10 2.91 -45.24
N GLY A 127 1.88 2.58 -44.21
CA GLY A 127 1.94 1.26 -43.59
C GLY A 127 2.93 0.29 -44.23
N ASN A 128 3.48 0.63 -45.40
CA ASN A 128 4.44 -0.22 -46.11
C ASN A 128 5.83 -0.17 -45.49
N GLU A 129 6.58 -1.25 -45.64
CA GLU A 129 8.00 -1.30 -45.29
C GLU A 129 8.84 -0.33 -46.13
N LYS A 130 9.87 0.21 -45.49
CA LYS A 130 10.92 1.02 -46.11
C LYS A 130 11.65 0.21 -47.20
N ILE A 131 11.89 0.84 -48.35
CA ILE A 131 12.69 0.27 -49.43
C ILE A 131 14.18 0.67 -49.24
N PRO A 132 15.14 -0.26 -49.42
CA PRO A 132 14.95 -1.68 -49.72
C PRO A 132 14.40 -2.47 -48.52
N ASN A 133 13.53 -3.45 -48.82
CA ASN A 133 12.83 -4.26 -47.82
C ASN A 133 13.75 -5.31 -47.19
N GLY A 134 13.39 -5.77 -46.00
CA GLY A 134 14.02 -6.89 -45.30
C GLY A 134 13.96 -6.75 -43.77
N GLY A 135 13.99 -5.52 -43.25
CA GLY A 135 13.99 -5.23 -41.82
C GLY A 135 12.78 -5.84 -41.09
N HIS A 136 11.60 -5.83 -41.71
CA HIS A 136 10.40 -6.47 -41.16
C HIS A 136 10.57 -7.99 -41.04
N ALA A 137 11.02 -8.65 -42.10
CA ALA A 137 11.22 -10.09 -42.12
C ALA A 137 12.30 -10.54 -41.11
N MET A 138 13.38 -9.78 -40.97
CA MET A 138 14.40 -10.03 -39.95
C MET A 138 13.84 -9.84 -38.54
N SER A 139 13.08 -8.77 -38.30
CA SER A 139 12.47 -8.47 -37.01
C SER A 139 11.48 -9.56 -36.55
N ASP A 140 10.67 -10.10 -37.48
CA ASP A 140 9.72 -11.19 -37.21
C ASP A 140 10.43 -12.50 -36.82
N ILE A 141 11.60 -12.76 -37.38
CA ILE A 141 12.44 -13.90 -36.97
C ILE A 141 13.09 -13.62 -35.62
N MET A 142 13.57 -12.39 -35.41
CA MET A 142 14.31 -12.00 -34.22
C MET A 142 13.44 -12.07 -32.97
N ILE A 143 12.22 -11.53 -32.99
CA ILE A 143 11.41 -11.37 -31.78
C ILE A 143 11.25 -12.68 -30.99
N ASP A 144 11.03 -13.82 -31.65
CA ASP A 144 10.89 -15.13 -31.01
C ASP A 144 12.21 -15.60 -30.37
N ILE A 145 13.29 -15.59 -31.14
CA ILE A 145 14.62 -16.04 -30.68
C ILE A 145 15.09 -15.15 -29.52
N TYR A 146 14.92 -13.84 -29.66
CA TYR A 146 15.33 -12.83 -28.70
C TYR A 146 14.57 -12.96 -27.38
N THR A 147 13.24 -13.11 -27.44
CA THR A 147 12.38 -13.30 -26.24
C THR A 147 12.80 -14.54 -25.44
N ARG A 148 13.04 -15.66 -26.13
CA ARG A 148 13.49 -16.90 -25.50
C ARG A 148 14.90 -16.81 -24.94
N ALA A 149 15.81 -16.11 -25.64
CA ALA A 149 17.18 -15.90 -25.19
C ALA A 149 17.24 -15.02 -23.94
N MET A 150 16.48 -13.92 -23.94
CA MET A 150 16.44 -12.98 -22.82
C MET A 150 15.51 -13.42 -21.68
N ARG A 151 14.89 -14.59 -21.80
CA ARG A 151 13.98 -15.19 -20.80
C ARG A 151 12.88 -14.22 -20.34
N THR A 152 12.34 -13.46 -21.29
CA THR A 152 11.28 -12.46 -21.02
C THR A 152 9.90 -13.10 -21.18
N ASN A 153 8.99 -12.83 -20.25
CA ASN A 153 7.61 -13.36 -20.29
C ASN A 153 6.62 -12.44 -21.02
N THR A 154 7.10 -11.32 -21.57
CA THR A 154 6.26 -10.32 -22.25
C THR A 154 6.91 -9.92 -23.57
N VAL A 155 6.11 -9.82 -24.63
CA VAL A 155 6.56 -9.52 -25.99
C VAL A 155 5.76 -8.33 -26.49
N ARG A 156 6.44 -7.24 -26.87
CA ARG A 156 5.79 -6.09 -27.52
C ARG A 156 5.61 -6.33 -29.02
N GLY A 157 6.54 -7.08 -29.62
CA GLY A 157 6.42 -7.56 -30.99
C GLY A 157 7.44 -6.96 -31.96
N SER A 158 7.28 -7.30 -33.23
CA SER A 158 7.96 -6.70 -34.38
C SER A 158 7.02 -5.66 -34.98
N ILE A 159 7.36 -4.37 -34.88
CA ILE A 159 6.47 -3.26 -35.20
C ILE A 159 7.17 -2.26 -36.11
N GLY A 160 6.48 -1.74 -37.10
CA GLY A 160 6.97 -0.61 -37.89
C GLY A 160 7.15 0.63 -37.01
N ASP A 161 8.31 1.27 -37.08
CA ASP A 161 8.66 2.40 -36.20
C ASP A 161 7.68 3.58 -36.27
N CYS A 162 7.14 3.83 -37.46
CA CYS A 162 6.06 4.79 -37.76
C CYS A 162 4.76 4.44 -36.99
N SER A 163 4.35 3.17 -36.97
CA SER A 163 3.17 2.71 -36.22
C SER A 163 3.39 2.77 -34.72
N PHE A 164 4.62 2.61 -34.26
CA PHE A 164 4.96 2.63 -32.84
C PHE A 164 5.02 4.05 -32.27
N TYR A 165 5.78 4.95 -32.91
CA TYR A 165 6.01 6.31 -32.41
C TYR A 165 5.07 7.37 -32.99
N GLY A 166 4.27 7.00 -34.00
CA GLY A 166 3.61 7.95 -34.89
C GLY A 166 4.57 8.42 -35.98
N CYS A 167 4.09 8.56 -37.20
CA CYS A 167 4.92 8.79 -38.38
C CYS A 167 5.64 10.15 -38.46
N GLY A 168 5.48 11.02 -37.45
CA GLY A 168 5.98 12.39 -37.47
C GLY A 168 5.49 13.20 -38.67
N ASP A 169 6.12 14.35 -38.94
CA ASP A 169 5.82 15.21 -40.10
C ASP A 169 6.40 14.68 -41.43
N TRP A 170 7.07 13.53 -41.40
CA TRP A 170 7.80 12.98 -42.54
C TRP A 170 6.96 11.90 -43.24
N LEU A 171 7.06 11.79 -44.56
CA LEU A 171 6.39 10.73 -45.33
C LEU A 171 7.01 9.32 -45.13
N GLY A 172 7.85 9.12 -44.11
CA GLY A 172 8.68 7.91 -43.95
C GLY A 172 9.05 7.56 -42.52
N PRO A 173 9.99 6.61 -42.33
CA PRO A 173 10.30 6.02 -41.03
C PRO A 173 10.59 7.06 -39.93
N TYR A 174 10.11 6.76 -38.71
CA TYR A 174 10.25 7.66 -37.57
C TYR A 174 11.70 7.70 -37.04
N LEU A 175 12.33 6.53 -36.88
CA LEU A 175 13.67 6.44 -36.32
C LEU A 175 14.71 6.90 -37.34
N HIS A 176 15.70 7.69 -36.89
CA HIS A 176 16.75 8.20 -37.76
C HIS A 176 17.51 7.08 -38.47
N VAL A 177 17.84 6.02 -37.74
CA VAL A 177 18.58 4.86 -38.27
C VAL A 177 17.82 4.17 -39.40
N ASN A 178 16.49 4.10 -39.32
CA ASN A 178 15.65 3.52 -40.36
C ASN A 178 15.45 4.49 -41.53
N ARG A 179 15.25 5.77 -41.25
CA ARG A 179 14.97 6.78 -42.27
C ARG A 179 16.15 7.07 -43.19
N ASN A 180 17.38 7.06 -42.65
CA ASN A 180 18.56 7.60 -43.33
C ASN A 180 19.52 6.52 -43.88
N SER A 181 19.31 5.25 -43.57
CA SER A 181 20.02 4.13 -44.17
C SER A 181 19.55 3.86 -45.60
N ASN A 182 20.44 3.50 -46.54
CA ASN A 182 20.09 3.14 -47.92
C ASN A 182 19.96 1.62 -48.15
N MET A 183 20.07 0.83 -47.08
CA MET A 183 19.92 -0.63 -47.01
C MET A 183 18.73 -1.02 -46.09
N PRO A 184 18.33 -2.31 -46.02
CA PRO A 184 17.36 -2.78 -45.03
C PRO A 184 17.90 -2.54 -43.62
N SER A 185 16.99 -2.20 -42.70
CA SER A 185 17.38 -1.80 -41.35
C SER A 185 16.32 -2.10 -40.31
N GLU A 186 16.80 -2.42 -39.11
CA GLU A 186 15.97 -2.62 -37.93
C GLU A 186 16.74 -2.31 -36.65
N LEU A 187 15.99 -2.19 -35.56
CA LEU A 187 16.48 -1.94 -34.22
C LEU A 187 15.91 -2.99 -33.26
N SER A 188 16.76 -3.50 -32.37
CA SER A 188 16.37 -4.41 -31.29
C SER A 188 16.38 -3.74 -29.92
N GLU A 189 15.38 -4.03 -29.09
CA GLU A 189 15.34 -3.64 -27.69
C GLU A 189 15.28 -4.88 -26.79
N GLY A 190 16.40 -5.17 -26.13
CA GLY A 190 16.56 -6.34 -25.25
C GLY A 190 16.57 -5.98 -23.78
N GLY A 191 15.41 -6.08 -23.14
CA GLY A 191 15.27 -5.93 -21.70
C GLY A 191 15.32 -4.48 -21.20
N TYR A 192 14.87 -4.28 -19.97
CA TYR A 192 14.66 -2.97 -19.38
C TYR A 192 15.75 -2.62 -18.37
N HIS A 193 16.29 -1.41 -18.48
CA HIS A 193 17.25 -0.85 -17.51
C HIS A 193 16.59 -0.36 -16.22
N THR A 194 15.26 -0.24 -16.22
CA THR A 194 14.44 0.16 -15.08
C THR A 194 13.92 -1.03 -14.26
N ASN A 195 14.02 -2.27 -14.76
CA ASN A 195 13.65 -3.48 -14.02
C ASN A 195 14.83 -3.94 -13.14
N PRO A 196 14.65 -4.07 -11.80
CA PRO A 196 15.74 -4.43 -10.87
C PRO A 196 16.50 -5.71 -11.18
N MET A 197 15.78 -6.80 -11.46
CA MET A 197 16.41 -8.09 -11.75
C MET A 197 17.13 -8.06 -13.11
N GLN A 198 16.47 -7.52 -14.13
CA GLN A 198 17.04 -7.45 -15.48
C GLN A 198 18.25 -6.51 -15.54
N ASN A 199 18.25 -5.41 -14.80
CA ASN A 199 19.36 -4.48 -14.74
C ASN A 199 20.62 -5.16 -14.16
N GLN A 200 20.47 -5.97 -13.11
CA GLN A 200 21.57 -6.76 -12.51
C GLN A 200 22.11 -7.84 -13.46
N LEU A 201 21.24 -8.49 -14.25
CA LEU A 201 21.67 -9.39 -15.33
C LEU A 201 22.40 -8.62 -16.44
N ASN A 202 21.91 -7.43 -16.81
CA ASN A 202 22.54 -6.60 -17.83
C ASN A 202 23.96 -6.14 -17.45
N MET A 203 24.30 -6.10 -16.16
CA MET A 203 25.66 -5.82 -15.67
C MET A 203 26.61 -7.00 -15.94
N ASN A 204 26.15 -8.24 -15.83
CA ASN A 204 26.95 -9.45 -16.07
C ASN A 204 27.46 -9.50 -17.52
N ASN A 205 28.71 -9.89 -17.73
CA ASN A 205 29.33 -9.90 -19.07
C ASN A 205 28.86 -11.07 -19.94
N ASP A 206 28.62 -12.23 -19.36
CA ASP A 206 28.18 -13.41 -20.09
C ASP A 206 26.70 -13.35 -20.47
N TRP A 207 25.86 -12.68 -19.69
CA TRP A 207 24.48 -12.37 -20.06
C TRP A 207 24.40 -11.61 -21.39
N LYS A 208 25.34 -10.68 -21.64
CA LYS A 208 25.42 -9.94 -22.91
C LYS A 208 25.77 -10.85 -24.09
N LYS A 209 26.47 -11.97 -23.86
CA LYS A 209 26.77 -12.96 -24.89
C LYS A 209 25.51 -13.70 -25.35
N ILE A 210 24.58 -13.98 -24.43
CA ILE A 210 23.28 -14.60 -24.74
C ILE A 210 22.52 -13.75 -25.77
N GLU A 211 22.48 -12.44 -25.56
CA GLU A 211 21.82 -11.49 -26.44
C GLU A 211 22.48 -11.43 -27.82
N ALA A 212 23.81 -11.42 -27.88
CA ALA A 212 24.57 -11.45 -29.14
C ALA A 212 24.36 -12.77 -29.92
N TYR A 213 24.31 -13.92 -29.24
CA TYR A 213 23.99 -15.21 -29.87
C TYR A 213 22.57 -15.22 -30.44
N ALA A 214 21.61 -14.58 -29.77
CA ALA A 214 20.24 -14.46 -30.29
C ALA A 214 20.23 -13.74 -31.65
N ILE A 215 20.94 -12.61 -31.77
CA ILE A 215 21.08 -11.87 -33.03
C ILE A 215 21.79 -12.72 -34.09
N TYR A 216 22.89 -13.37 -33.72
CA TYR A 216 23.65 -14.26 -34.61
C TYR A 216 22.77 -15.39 -35.18
N TRP A 217 22.01 -16.09 -34.35
CA TRP A 217 21.11 -17.15 -34.79
C TRP A 217 19.94 -16.66 -35.63
N THR A 218 19.47 -15.45 -35.37
CA THR A 218 18.49 -14.78 -36.22
C THR A 218 19.05 -14.55 -37.63
N ILE A 219 20.29 -14.05 -37.75
CA ILE A 219 20.97 -13.88 -39.04
C ILE A 219 21.05 -15.20 -39.79
N LEU A 220 21.51 -16.28 -39.13
CA LEU A 220 21.57 -17.60 -39.77
C LEU A 220 20.20 -18.05 -40.28
N LYS A 221 19.16 -17.92 -39.45
CA LYS A 221 17.80 -18.30 -39.82
C LYS A 221 17.24 -17.46 -40.96
N PHE A 222 17.54 -16.16 -41.00
CA PHE A 222 17.14 -15.26 -42.09
C PHE A 222 17.76 -15.68 -43.44
N HIS A 223 19.00 -16.17 -43.43
CA HIS A 223 19.68 -16.72 -44.61
C HIS A 223 19.38 -18.21 -44.87
N HIS A 224 18.45 -18.81 -44.12
CA HIS A 224 18.13 -20.24 -44.18
C HIS A 224 19.33 -21.17 -43.93
N LEU A 225 20.26 -20.73 -43.09
CA LEU A 225 21.44 -21.49 -42.68
C LEU A 225 21.16 -22.25 -41.39
N GLU A 226 21.72 -23.47 -41.29
CA GLU A 226 21.61 -24.28 -40.08
C GLU A 226 22.43 -23.68 -38.93
N ARG A 227 21.90 -23.79 -37.70
CA ARG A 227 22.59 -23.30 -36.50
C ARG A 227 23.68 -24.29 -36.09
N PRO A 228 24.90 -23.83 -35.79
CA PRO A 228 25.95 -24.71 -35.28
C PRO A 228 25.60 -25.23 -33.88
N LYS A 229 26.17 -26.39 -33.51
CA LYS A 229 26.10 -26.88 -32.13
C LYS A 229 26.96 -25.98 -31.23
N VAL A 230 26.40 -25.57 -30.09
CA VAL A 230 27.08 -24.63 -29.17
C VAL A 230 27.40 -25.20 -27.79
N GLY A 231 26.64 -26.19 -27.31
CA GLY A 231 26.88 -26.82 -26.00
C GLY A 231 26.92 -25.81 -24.84
N ILE A 232 25.92 -24.91 -24.76
CA ILE A 232 25.88 -23.87 -23.72
C ILE A 232 24.88 -24.27 -22.63
N ALA A 233 25.35 -24.34 -21.38
CA ALA A 233 24.55 -24.46 -20.17
C ALA A 233 24.56 -23.14 -19.39
N THR A 234 23.39 -22.64 -19.03
CA THR A 234 23.26 -21.34 -18.35
C THR A 234 22.01 -21.31 -17.47
N GLY A 235 21.99 -20.46 -16.45
CA GLY A 235 20.85 -20.37 -15.54
C GLY A 235 21.09 -19.38 -14.44
N ILE A 236 20.17 -19.37 -13.47
CA ILE A 236 20.28 -18.56 -12.25
C ILE A 236 20.31 -19.52 -11.06
N VAL A 237 21.26 -19.30 -10.15
CA VAL A 237 21.33 -19.95 -8.84
C VAL A 237 20.67 -19.04 -7.83
N LYS A 238 19.71 -19.57 -7.06
CA LYS A 238 18.95 -18.84 -6.05
C LYS A 238 18.93 -19.56 -4.73
N ASP A 239 18.69 -18.80 -3.67
CA ASP A 239 18.25 -19.34 -2.40
C ASP A 239 16.77 -19.72 -2.50
N ILE A 240 16.45 -20.95 -2.10
CA ILE A 240 15.07 -21.46 -2.15
C ILE A 240 14.15 -20.72 -1.18
N GLU A 241 14.68 -20.19 -0.07
CA GLU A 241 13.87 -19.57 0.97
C GLU A 241 13.54 -18.12 0.66
N SER A 242 14.56 -17.31 0.36
CA SER A 242 14.37 -15.88 0.03
C SER A 242 14.02 -15.64 -1.43
N GLY A 243 14.22 -16.62 -2.32
CA GLY A 243 14.10 -16.47 -3.76
C GLY A 243 15.18 -15.55 -4.38
N LYS A 244 16.13 -15.05 -3.58
CA LYS A 244 17.18 -14.13 -4.02
C LYS A 244 18.28 -14.89 -4.77
N PRO A 245 18.85 -14.32 -5.85
CA PRO A 245 20.01 -14.91 -6.51
C PRO A 245 21.24 -15.00 -5.59
N ILE A 246 22.03 -16.06 -5.72
CA ILE A 246 23.21 -16.30 -4.89
C ILE A 246 24.48 -15.81 -5.61
N ASN A 247 25.17 -14.87 -4.99
CA ASN A 247 26.49 -14.40 -5.42
C ASN A 247 27.59 -15.37 -4.97
N GLY A 248 28.63 -15.55 -5.79
CA GLY A 248 29.74 -16.45 -5.48
C GLY A 248 29.41 -17.95 -5.51
N ALA A 249 28.23 -18.35 -6.00
CA ALA A 249 27.91 -19.75 -6.22
C ALA A 249 28.82 -20.33 -7.31
N THR A 250 29.35 -21.53 -7.07
CA THR A 250 30.23 -22.24 -8.00
C THR A 250 29.47 -23.39 -8.66
N ILE A 251 29.45 -23.39 -9.99
CA ILE A 251 28.81 -24.36 -10.86
C ILE A 251 29.93 -25.18 -11.53
N THR A 252 29.87 -26.51 -11.42
CA THR A 252 30.90 -27.42 -11.94
C THR A 252 30.30 -28.49 -12.86
N ILE A 253 30.91 -28.69 -14.03
CA ILE A 253 30.61 -29.73 -15.00
C ILE A 253 31.93 -30.41 -15.41
N GLY A 254 32.17 -31.63 -14.93
CA GLY A 254 33.47 -32.29 -15.12
C GLY A 254 34.61 -31.46 -14.52
N ASP A 255 35.58 -31.08 -15.35
CA ASP A 255 36.72 -30.22 -14.95
C ASP A 255 36.45 -28.72 -15.16
N THR A 256 35.30 -28.35 -15.74
CA THR A 256 34.93 -26.96 -16.02
C THR A 256 34.13 -26.37 -14.84
N SER A 257 34.50 -25.18 -14.40
CA SER A 257 33.79 -24.46 -13.34
C SER A 257 33.47 -23.01 -13.71
N TYR A 258 32.36 -22.49 -13.20
CA TYR A 258 31.96 -21.09 -13.27
C TYR A 258 31.56 -20.60 -11.88
N THR A 259 31.97 -19.38 -11.52
CA THR A 259 31.53 -18.75 -10.27
C THR A 259 30.67 -17.54 -10.60
N THR A 260 29.47 -17.47 -10.02
CA THR A 260 28.56 -16.32 -10.19
C THR A 260 29.20 -15.06 -9.63
N ASP A 261 28.77 -13.90 -10.14
CA ASP A 261 29.33 -12.62 -9.69
C ASP A 261 29.23 -12.46 -8.16
N THR A 262 30.22 -11.79 -7.60
CA THR A 262 30.30 -11.39 -6.19
C THR A 262 30.18 -9.89 -6.05
N TYR A 263 30.05 -9.40 -4.82
CA TYR A 263 30.15 -7.98 -4.56
C TYR A 263 31.49 -7.42 -5.04
N GLU A 264 32.58 -8.11 -4.72
CA GLU A 264 33.94 -7.72 -5.06
C GLU A 264 34.18 -7.77 -6.57
N SER A 265 33.67 -8.78 -7.28
CA SER A 265 33.94 -8.95 -8.71
C SER A 265 33.14 -8.01 -9.61
N LEU A 266 31.91 -7.65 -9.24
CA LEU A 266 31.03 -6.84 -10.11
C LEU A 266 30.29 -5.73 -9.38
N PHE A 267 29.65 -5.98 -8.24
CA PHE A 267 28.64 -5.06 -7.72
C PHE A 267 29.19 -3.89 -6.91
N SER A 268 30.44 -3.97 -6.44
CA SER A 268 31.13 -2.91 -5.69
C SER A 268 31.30 -1.60 -6.47
N GLN A 269 31.18 -1.64 -7.80
CA GLN A 269 31.20 -0.43 -8.63
C GLN A 269 29.83 0.28 -8.72
N TYR A 270 28.74 -0.39 -8.32
CA TYR A 270 27.37 0.11 -8.45
C TYR A 270 26.65 0.32 -7.11
N SER A 271 27.10 -0.35 -6.05
CA SER A 271 26.54 -0.25 -4.70
C SER A 271 27.64 -0.21 -3.64
N THR A 272 27.38 0.54 -2.56
CA THR A 272 28.20 0.48 -1.33
C THR A 272 27.67 -0.53 -0.33
N ASN A 273 26.45 -1.03 -0.53
CA ASN A 273 25.86 -2.12 0.25
C ASN A 273 26.17 -3.47 -0.45
N PRO A 274 26.91 -4.40 0.19
CA PRO A 274 27.27 -5.69 -0.39
C PRO A 274 26.08 -6.63 -0.64
N ASP A 275 24.98 -6.45 0.08
CA ASP A 275 23.83 -7.35 0.04
C ASP A 275 22.71 -6.86 -0.89
N LEU A 276 22.88 -5.67 -1.50
CA LEU A 276 21.84 -5.04 -2.32
C LEU A 276 21.69 -5.69 -3.70
N LEU A 277 22.80 -6.12 -4.31
CA LEU A 277 22.84 -6.55 -5.71
C LEU A 277 23.35 -7.99 -5.82
N SER A 278 22.58 -8.81 -6.53
CA SER A 278 22.87 -10.20 -6.82
C SER A 278 22.19 -10.64 -8.11
N ASN A 279 22.93 -11.27 -9.02
CA ASN A 279 22.36 -11.80 -10.27
C ASN A 279 22.27 -13.33 -10.30
N GLY A 280 23.10 -14.05 -9.53
CA GLY A 280 23.19 -15.51 -9.50
C GLY A 280 23.40 -16.18 -10.86
N PHE A 281 23.77 -15.42 -11.88
CA PHE A 281 23.81 -15.89 -13.26
C PHE A 281 25.09 -16.64 -13.55
N TYR A 282 24.96 -17.75 -14.28
CA TYR A 282 26.12 -18.50 -14.77
C TYR A 282 26.03 -18.83 -16.25
N TYR A 283 27.20 -18.98 -16.88
CA TYR A 283 27.34 -19.30 -18.30
C TYR A 283 28.53 -20.24 -18.50
N LEU A 284 28.26 -21.46 -18.95
CA LEU A 284 29.25 -22.47 -19.30
C LEU A 284 29.06 -22.84 -20.76
N ASP A 285 30.10 -22.68 -21.58
CA ASP A 285 30.11 -23.03 -22.99
C ASP A 285 31.01 -24.24 -23.27
N ASN A 286 31.01 -24.71 -24.52
CA ASN A 286 31.84 -25.82 -24.98
C ASN A 286 31.62 -27.11 -24.19
N ILE A 287 30.39 -27.33 -23.72
CA ILE A 287 30.02 -28.53 -22.99
C ILE A 287 29.72 -29.64 -24.00
N GLU A 288 30.49 -30.73 -23.90
CA GLU A 288 30.28 -31.94 -24.69
C GLU A 288 29.35 -32.93 -23.99
N GLY A 289 28.54 -33.65 -24.78
CA GLY A 289 27.67 -34.73 -24.30
C GLY A 289 26.17 -34.39 -24.34
N GLU A 290 25.35 -35.41 -24.55
CA GLU A 290 23.89 -35.28 -24.62
C GLU A 290 23.25 -35.02 -23.24
N SER A 291 23.93 -35.39 -22.16
CA SER A 291 23.52 -35.10 -20.79
C SER A 291 24.75 -35.00 -19.88
N VAL A 292 24.72 -34.01 -18.98
CA VAL A 292 25.83 -33.70 -18.08
C VAL A 292 25.36 -33.57 -16.63
N ASN A 293 26.21 -33.95 -15.69
CA ASN A 293 25.96 -33.69 -14.27
C ASN A 293 26.50 -32.32 -13.92
N ILE A 294 25.60 -31.42 -13.51
CA ILE A 294 25.95 -30.10 -13.02
C ILE A 294 25.88 -30.14 -11.49
N THR A 295 26.97 -29.78 -10.83
CA THR A 295 27.04 -29.62 -9.37
C THR A 295 27.15 -28.14 -9.04
N VAL A 296 26.31 -27.66 -8.13
CA VAL A 296 26.30 -26.27 -7.67
C VAL A 296 26.55 -26.24 -6.16
N SER A 297 27.45 -25.37 -5.72
CA SER A 297 27.80 -25.17 -4.32
C SER A 297 28.00 -23.69 -4.02
N ALA A 298 27.63 -23.24 -2.83
CA ALA A 298 27.89 -21.89 -2.35
C ALA A 298 28.23 -21.94 -0.85
N GLU A 299 28.95 -20.94 -0.34
CA GLU A 299 29.23 -20.81 1.09
C GLU A 299 27.93 -20.61 1.87
N GLY A 300 27.72 -21.39 2.95
CA GLY A 300 26.48 -21.35 3.73
C GLY A 300 25.30 -22.10 3.11
N TYR A 301 25.51 -22.91 2.06
CA TYR A 301 24.46 -23.68 1.39
C TYR A 301 24.85 -25.14 1.22
N HIS A 302 23.84 -26.02 1.23
CA HIS A 302 24.01 -27.42 0.86
C HIS A 302 24.24 -27.56 -0.65
N PRO A 303 25.27 -28.29 -1.11
CA PRO A 303 25.52 -28.47 -2.52
C PRO A 303 24.44 -29.34 -3.18
N GLN A 304 24.12 -29.04 -4.44
CA GLN A 304 23.14 -29.76 -5.23
C GLN A 304 23.76 -30.28 -6.54
N THR A 305 23.46 -31.52 -6.90
CA THR A 305 23.84 -32.09 -8.20
C THR A 305 22.61 -32.54 -8.96
N ARG A 306 22.52 -32.18 -10.25
CA ARG A 306 21.44 -32.61 -11.15
C ARG A 306 21.98 -32.98 -12.52
N THR A 307 21.47 -34.06 -13.10
CA THR A 307 21.70 -34.40 -14.51
C THR A 307 20.83 -33.51 -15.40
N VAL A 308 21.47 -32.82 -16.34
CA VAL A 308 20.82 -31.89 -17.28
C VAL A 308 21.02 -32.40 -18.70
N SER A 309 19.94 -32.51 -19.46
CA SER A 309 19.99 -32.87 -20.88
C SER A 309 20.32 -31.64 -21.72
N MET A 310 21.36 -31.75 -22.53
CA MET A 310 21.86 -30.63 -23.33
C MET A 310 21.01 -30.41 -24.58
N VAL A 311 20.70 -29.15 -24.86
CA VAL A 311 20.05 -28.71 -26.10
C VAL A 311 21.13 -28.33 -27.10
N ASP A 312 21.21 -29.05 -28.20
CA ASP A 312 22.30 -28.86 -29.18
C ASP A 312 22.21 -27.57 -29.99
N THR A 313 21.01 -26.99 -30.18
CA THR A 313 20.77 -25.88 -31.12
C THR A 313 20.32 -24.57 -30.46
N PHE A 314 20.25 -24.53 -29.12
CA PHE A 314 19.89 -23.35 -28.34
C PHE A 314 20.56 -23.42 -26.97
N PHE A 315 20.37 -22.41 -26.13
CA PHE A 315 20.81 -22.47 -24.74
C PHE A 315 20.11 -23.59 -23.97
N THR A 316 20.87 -24.30 -23.15
CA THR A 316 20.33 -25.23 -22.14
C THR A 316 20.15 -24.46 -20.85
N TYR A 317 18.91 -24.08 -20.54
CA TYR A 317 18.61 -23.40 -19.29
C TYR A 317 18.49 -24.40 -18.14
N ALA A 318 19.28 -24.19 -17.09
CA ALA A 318 19.26 -25.02 -15.89
C ALA A 318 19.38 -24.15 -14.63
N ASP A 319 18.26 -23.73 -14.06
CA ASP A 319 18.26 -22.99 -12.79
C ASP A 319 18.45 -23.95 -11.61
N PHE A 320 19.08 -23.45 -10.54
CA PHE A 320 19.34 -24.19 -9.31
C PHE A 320 18.82 -23.40 -8.11
N GLU A 321 18.26 -24.11 -7.15
CA GLU A 321 17.76 -23.57 -5.89
C GLU A 321 18.52 -24.29 -4.78
N LEU A 322 19.36 -23.54 -4.07
CA LEU A 322 20.14 -24.06 -2.95
C LEU A 322 19.40 -23.82 -1.64
N VAL A 323 19.57 -24.76 -0.73
CA VAL A 323 19.03 -24.70 0.64
C VAL A 323 20.12 -24.15 1.55
N SER A 324 19.81 -23.09 2.31
CA SER A 324 20.69 -22.57 3.35
C SER A 324 21.01 -23.65 4.39
N SER A 325 22.29 -23.76 4.75
CA SER A 325 22.77 -24.68 5.79
C SER A 325 22.70 -24.09 7.20
N ALA A 326 22.16 -22.88 7.37
CA ALA A 326 22.01 -22.27 8.68
C ALA A 326 20.97 -23.04 9.53
N PRO A 327 21.20 -23.33 10.81
CA PRO A 327 20.20 -24.02 11.62
C PRO A 327 18.98 -23.12 11.94
N PRO A 328 17.78 -23.69 12.12
CA PRO A 328 16.65 -22.95 12.70
C PRO A 328 16.86 -22.73 14.20
N TYR A 329 16.36 -21.61 14.72
CA TYR A 329 16.38 -21.28 16.15
C TYR A 329 15.09 -20.59 16.57
N VAL A 330 14.82 -20.48 17.88
CA VAL A 330 13.65 -19.75 18.40
C VAL A 330 13.94 -18.26 18.43
N THR A 331 13.13 -17.47 17.75
CA THR A 331 13.24 -16.00 17.73
C THR A 331 12.56 -15.36 18.94
N SER A 332 11.45 -15.93 19.41
CA SER A 332 10.71 -15.46 20.58
C SER A 332 9.69 -16.50 21.07
N THR A 333 9.18 -16.28 22.29
CA THR A 333 8.15 -17.10 22.93
C THR A 333 7.09 -16.21 23.59
N VAL A 334 5.87 -16.72 23.67
CA VAL A 334 4.78 -16.18 24.50
C VAL A 334 4.19 -17.34 25.28
N PRO A 335 4.27 -17.37 26.62
CA PRO A 335 4.93 -16.42 27.49
C PRO A 335 6.42 -16.27 27.22
N ALA A 336 6.99 -15.11 27.54
CA ALA A 336 8.44 -14.91 27.49
C ALA A 336 9.11 -15.66 28.65
N ASN A 337 10.39 -15.99 28.48
CA ASN A 337 11.15 -16.68 29.52
C ASN A 337 11.21 -15.85 30.81
N GLY A 338 10.68 -16.42 31.89
CA GLY A 338 10.64 -15.83 33.23
C GLY A 338 9.37 -15.06 33.55
N ASP A 339 8.33 -15.08 32.69
CA ASP A 339 7.05 -14.44 32.97
C ASP A 339 6.38 -15.07 34.20
N THR A 340 5.79 -14.26 35.09
CA THR A 340 5.27 -14.72 36.41
C THR A 340 3.76 -14.55 36.61
N SER A 341 3.01 -14.22 35.55
CA SER A 341 1.57 -13.92 35.64
C SER A 341 0.84 -14.33 34.37
N VAL A 342 1.22 -15.49 33.83
CA VAL A 342 0.63 -16.07 32.63
C VAL A 342 -0.79 -16.52 32.95
N LEU A 343 -1.76 -16.20 32.09
CA LEU A 343 -3.14 -16.61 32.31
C LEU A 343 -3.25 -18.11 31.99
N ASN A 344 -4.02 -18.86 32.79
CA ASN A 344 -4.07 -20.32 32.65
C ASN A 344 -4.77 -20.83 31.36
N PHE A 345 -5.29 -19.92 30.55
CA PHE A 345 -5.89 -20.16 29.24
C PHE A 345 -5.08 -19.52 28.09
N ASP A 346 -3.92 -18.92 28.37
CA ASP A 346 -3.07 -18.36 27.33
C ASP A 346 -2.49 -19.48 26.46
N ILE A 347 -2.57 -19.30 25.15
CA ILE A 347 -1.97 -20.21 24.19
C ILE A 347 -0.47 -19.96 24.18
N ILE A 348 0.31 -21.02 24.35
CA ILE A 348 1.77 -20.92 24.34
C ILE A 348 2.24 -20.85 22.89
N LYS A 349 2.95 -19.78 22.52
CA LYS A 349 3.44 -19.53 21.16
C LYS A 349 4.96 -19.61 21.14
N ILE A 350 5.49 -20.27 20.11
CA ILE A 350 6.91 -20.38 19.86
C ILE A 350 7.16 -19.97 18.40
N TYR A 351 8.00 -18.96 18.22
CA TYR A 351 8.33 -18.40 16.92
C TYR A 351 9.72 -18.90 16.50
N PHE A 352 9.81 -19.50 15.32
CA PHE A 352 11.06 -20.03 14.76
C PHE A 352 11.58 -19.11 13.65
N SER A 353 12.90 -19.10 13.46
CA SER A 353 13.55 -18.32 12.40
C SER A 353 13.27 -18.85 10.99
N ARG A 354 12.89 -20.13 10.87
CA ARG A 354 12.68 -20.83 9.58
C ARG A 354 11.49 -21.81 9.65
N PRO A 355 10.93 -22.24 8.51
CA PRO A 355 9.85 -23.23 8.48
C PRO A 355 10.28 -24.57 9.10
N MET A 356 9.60 -25.01 10.15
CA MET A 356 9.99 -26.22 10.88
C MET A 356 9.38 -27.50 10.30
N ASN A 357 10.07 -28.64 10.49
CA ASN A 357 9.45 -29.95 10.36
C ASN A 357 8.60 -30.19 11.61
N THR A 358 7.29 -30.06 11.45
CA THR A 358 6.33 -30.06 12.56
C THR A 358 6.40 -31.35 13.38
N GLN A 359 6.53 -32.50 12.71
CA GLN A 359 6.61 -33.80 13.38
C GLN A 359 7.88 -33.94 14.22
N SER A 360 9.01 -33.43 13.72
CA SER A 360 10.28 -33.46 14.45
C SER A 360 10.22 -32.57 15.70
N VAL A 361 9.68 -31.36 15.58
CA VAL A 361 9.52 -30.45 16.74
C VAL A 361 8.56 -31.03 17.77
N GLU A 362 7.41 -31.55 17.36
CA GLU A 362 6.43 -32.16 18.28
C GLU A 362 7.00 -33.36 19.05
N GLN A 363 7.92 -34.12 18.45
CA GLN A 363 8.63 -35.22 19.12
C GLN A 363 9.70 -34.74 20.10
N ALA A 364 10.31 -33.58 19.83
CA ALA A 364 11.33 -32.94 20.64
C ALA A 364 10.76 -32.02 21.73
N PHE A 365 9.44 -31.78 21.75
CA PHE A 365 8.78 -30.86 22.66
C PHE A 365 8.45 -31.52 24.01
N HIS A 366 8.83 -30.85 25.09
CA HIS A 366 8.58 -31.27 26.47
C HIS A 366 8.05 -30.11 27.32
N ILE A 367 7.10 -30.38 28.20
CA ILE A 367 6.60 -29.44 29.22
C ILE A 367 6.68 -30.09 30.61
N GLU A 368 7.15 -29.35 31.61
CA GLU A 368 7.22 -29.76 33.02
C GLU A 368 6.47 -28.76 33.91
N PRO A 369 5.55 -29.19 34.80
CA PRO A 369 5.04 -30.56 34.97
C PRO A 369 4.40 -31.15 33.70
N GLU A 370 4.58 -32.46 33.51
CA GLU A 370 4.09 -33.18 32.32
C GLU A 370 2.57 -33.04 32.16
N MET A 371 2.14 -32.61 30.98
CA MET A 371 0.73 -32.51 30.61
C MET A 371 0.52 -32.72 29.11
N GLN A 372 -0.71 -33.05 28.76
CA GLN A 372 -1.13 -33.16 27.37
C GLN A 372 -1.57 -31.79 26.82
N GLY A 373 -1.53 -31.66 25.50
CA GLY A 373 -1.99 -30.48 24.78
C GLY A 373 -2.09 -30.74 23.29
N SER A 374 -2.55 -29.74 22.55
CA SER A 374 -2.63 -29.81 21.08
C SER A 374 -1.63 -28.86 20.44
N PHE A 375 -1.06 -29.28 19.31
CA PHE A 375 -0.12 -28.50 18.51
C PHE A 375 -0.83 -27.95 17.28
N ILE A 376 -0.77 -26.63 17.11
CA ILE A 376 -1.33 -25.92 15.96
C ILE A 376 -0.21 -25.13 15.30
N TRP A 377 0.02 -25.37 14.02
CA TRP A 377 1.06 -24.71 13.24
C TRP A 377 0.48 -23.62 12.33
N GLN A 378 1.13 -22.47 12.30
CA GLN A 378 0.78 -21.37 11.39
C GLN A 378 2.03 -20.76 10.76
N ASN A 379 1.83 -19.74 9.93
CA ASN A 379 2.89 -18.98 9.28
C ASN A 379 3.87 -19.89 8.52
N SER A 380 3.33 -20.78 7.67
CA SER A 380 4.12 -21.76 6.93
C SER A 380 5.07 -22.57 7.83
N ASN A 381 4.55 -23.04 8.96
CA ASN A 381 5.26 -23.81 9.99
C ASN A 381 6.40 -23.04 10.71
N LYS A 382 6.39 -21.70 10.68
CA LYS A 382 7.32 -20.87 11.48
C LYS A 382 6.79 -20.54 12.87
N THR A 383 5.53 -20.84 13.16
CA THR A 383 4.92 -20.55 14.46
C THR A 383 4.18 -21.76 14.98
N LEU A 384 4.57 -22.22 16.17
CA LEU A 384 3.87 -23.25 16.92
C LEU A 384 3.00 -22.62 18.00
N TYR A 385 1.75 -23.03 18.06
CA TYR A 385 0.82 -22.79 19.15
C TYR A 385 0.60 -24.11 19.88
N PHE A 386 0.95 -24.15 21.16
CA PHE A 386 0.67 -25.27 22.04
C PHE A 386 -0.47 -24.90 22.98
N GLU A 387 -1.58 -25.62 22.88
CA GLU A 387 -2.76 -25.47 23.74
C GLU A 387 -2.74 -26.58 24.80
N PRO A 388 -2.28 -26.30 26.04
CA PRO A 388 -2.30 -27.28 27.12
C PRO A 388 -3.75 -27.63 27.52
N GLU A 389 -4.00 -28.88 27.91
CA GLU A 389 -5.34 -29.30 28.38
C GLU A 389 -5.79 -28.53 29.63
N LYS A 390 -4.85 -28.26 30.55
CA LYS A 390 -5.09 -27.49 31.76
C LYS A 390 -3.77 -26.98 32.36
N LEU A 391 -3.68 -25.66 32.56
CA LEU A 391 -2.68 -25.08 33.46
C LEU A 391 -3.30 -24.85 34.85
N GLU A 392 -2.58 -25.23 35.90
CA GLU A 392 -2.95 -24.91 37.27
C GLU A 392 -2.57 -23.47 37.57
N PHE A 393 -3.31 -22.81 38.47
CA PHE A 393 -2.99 -21.46 38.94
C PHE A 393 -1.77 -21.47 39.85
N ASP A 394 -1.08 -20.32 39.93
CA ASP A 394 0.06 -20.08 40.83
C ASP A 394 1.13 -21.19 40.75
N SER A 395 1.41 -21.66 39.53
CA SER A 395 2.25 -22.82 39.25
C SER A 395 3.33 -22.49 38.21
N SER A 396 4.55 -23.01 38.41
CA SER A 396 5.66 -22.82 37.49
C SER A 396 5.71 -23.93 36.44
N TYR A 397 6.01 -23.55 35.20
CA TYR A 397 6.14 -24.42 34.03
C TYR A 397 7.47 -24.19 33.33
N VAL A 398 8.05 -25.25 32.77
CA VAL A 398 9.23 -25.21 31.91
C VAL A 398 8.90 -25.91 30.60
N ILE A 399 9.14 -25.26 29.47
CA ILE A 399 9.08 -25.88 28.15
C ILE A 399 10.49 -26.04 27.61
N THR A 400 10.73 -27.20 27.01
CA THR A 400 11.98 -27.58 26.38
C THR A 400 11.71 -28.07 24.96
N ILE A 401 12.57 -27.68 24.01
CA ILE A 401 12.64 -28.25 22.66
C ILE A 401 14.05 -28.81 22.49
N ASP A 402 14.15 -30.13 22.39
CA ASP A 402 15.42 -30.82 22.21
C ASP A 402 16.06 -30.47 20.85
N GLY A 403 17.39 -30.44 20.81
CA GLY A 403 18.17 -30.15 19.60
C GLY A 403 18.07 -31.20 18.49
N THR A 404 17.30 -32.28 18.70
CA THR A 404 16.93 -33.24 17.65
C THR A 404 15.83 -32.72 16.72
N ALA A 405 15.19 -31.59 17.07
CA ALA A 405 14.26 -30.92 16.18
C ALA A 405 14.94 -30.51 14.86
N GLU A 406 14.19 -30.47 13.77
CA GLU A 406 14.70 -30.13 12.42
C GLU A 406 13.83 -29.07 11.74
N ASP A 407 14.44 -28.27 10.87
CA ASP A 407 13.67 -27.49 9.89
C ASP A 407 13.08 -28.38 8.78
N SER A 408 12.32 -27.77 7.87
CA SER A 408 11.71 -28.45 6.72
C SER A 408 12.74 -29.00 5.72
N PHE A 409 14.02 -28.66 5.89
CA PHE A 409 15.13 -29.08 5.04
C PHE A 409 16.16 -29.96 5.77
N SER A 410 15.82 -30.46 6.96
CA SER A 410 16.67 -31.32 7.79
C SER A 410 17.95 -30.68 8.31
N ASN A 411 17.97 -29.36 8.52
CA ASN A 411 18.95 -28.73 9.39
C ASN A 411 18.52 -28.93 10.86
N LEU A 412 19.45 -29.36 11.71
CA LEU A 412 19.21 -29.55 13.15
C LEU A 412 18.97 -28.21 13.85
N PHE A 413 18.08 -28.21 14.83
CA PHE A 413 17.69 -27.05 15.62
C PHE A 413 18.82 -26.55 16.53
N ASP A 414 19.03 -25.25 16.50
CA ASP A 414 20.00 -24.51 17.29
C ASP A 414 19.27 -23.84 18.46
N GLY A 415 19.25 -24.53 19.60
CA GLY A 415 18.50 -24.11 20.77
C GLY A 415 19.12 -22.95 21.56
N ASP A 416 20.42 -22.68 21.40
CA ASP A 416 21.12 -21.57 22.08
C ASP A 416 21.52 -20.42 21.13
N ALA A 417 21.20 -20.56 19.84
CA ALA A 417 21.43 -19.61 18.76
C ALA A 417 22.91 -19.28 18.54
N ASP A 418 23.82 -20.26 18.74
CA ASP A 418 25.27 -20.09 18.53
C ASP A 418 25.72 -20.28 17.07
N GLY A 419 24.78 -20.69 16.19
CA GLY A 419 25.00 -20.99 14.78
C GLY A 419 25.24 -22.47 14.48
N VAL A 420 25.17 -23.34 15.48
CA VAL A 420 25.36 -24.80 15.36
C VAL A 420 24.08 -25.51 15.79
N GLY A 421 23.58 -26.38 14.92
CA GLY A 421 22.41 -27.22 15.22
C GLY A 421 22.76 -28.42 16.12
N GLY A 422 21.83 -28.79 17.01
CA GLY A 422 21.95 -29.92 17.92
C GLY A 422 21.69 -29.58 19.39
N ASP A 423 21.50 -28.30 19.71
CA ASP A 423 21.37 -27.81 21.07
C ASP A 423 19.91 -27.58 21.49
N THR A 424 19.66 -27.64 22.80
CA THR A 424 18.32 -27.61 23.38
C THR A 424 17.90 -26.19 23.71
N PHE A 425 16.66 -25.82 23.39
CA PHE A 425 16.05 -24.57 23.83
C PHE A 425 15.16 -24.82 25.05
N SER A 426 15.19 -23.93 26.04
CA SER A 426 14.28 -24.00 27.18
C SER A 426 13.84 -22.62 27.65
N PHE A 427 12.57 -22.50 28.06
CA PHE A 427 12.06 -21.32 28.75
C PHE A 427 11.08 -21.72 29.86
N SER A 428 10.95 -20.86 30.86
CA SER A 428 10.06 -21.07 32.01
C SER A 428 9.06 -19.94 32.17
N PHE A 429 7.93 -20.21 32.79
CA PHE A 429 6.93 -19.19 33.17
C PHE A 429 6.14 -19.64 34.39
N GLU A 430 5.44 -18.73 35.06
CA GLU A 430 4.51 -19.00 36.16
C GLU A 430 3.13 -18.48 35.85
N THR A 431 2.10 -19.29 36.14
CA THR A 431 0.71 -18.88 35.99
C THR A 431 0.26 -18.01 37.16
N GLY A 432 -0.55 -17.00 36.88
CA GLY A 432 -1.13 -16.10 37.89
C GLY A 432 -2.60 -16.37 38.16
N HIS A 433 -3.11 -15.84 39.26
CA HIS A 433 -4.54 -15.81 39.59
C HIS A 433 -5.10 -14.38 39.45
N ASP A 434 -6.10 -14.19 38.58
CA ASP A 434 -6.87 -12.93 38.55
C ASP A 434 -8.09 -13.02 39.47
N ALA A 435 -8.25 -12.01 40.32
CA ALA A 435 -9.34 -11.89 41.27
C ALA A 435 -10.16 -10.60 41.04
N LYS A 436 -9.91 -9.88 39.94
CA LYS A 436 -10.61 -8.65 39.58
C LYS A 436 -11.57 -8.92 38.42
N PRO A 437 -12.75 -8.29 38.41
CA PRO A 437 -13.63 -8.35 37.26
C PRO A 437 -13.14 -7.45 36.12
N PRO A 438 -13.59 -7.69 34.87
CA PRO A 438 -13.27 -6.85 33.72
C PRO A 438 -13.57 -5.38 33.98
N ASN A 439 -12.62 -4.51 33.64
CA ASN A 439 -12.75 -3.08 33.75
C ASN A 439 -12.75 -2.42 32.36
N ILE A 440 -13.56 -1.37 32.20
CA ILE A 440 -13.58 -0.58 30.97
C ILE A 440 -12.36 0.33 30.99
N GLU A 441 -11.41 0.08 30.09
CA GLU A 441 -10.21 0.90 29.90
C GLU A 441 -10.56 2.17 29.13
N TYR A 442 -11.43 2.05 28.12
CA TYR A 442 -11.88 3.18 27.31
C TYR A 442 -13.32 3.01 26.81
N ALA A 443 -14.03 4.12 26.67
CA ALA A 443 -15.33 4.18 26.00
C ALA A 443 -15.31 5.21 24.87
N TYR A 444 -15.78 4.81 23.69
CA TYR A 444 -15.93 5.67 22.53
C TYR A 444 -17.42 5.85 22.17
N PRO A 445 -17.94 7.08 22.12
CA PRO A 445 -17.34 8.30 22.64
C PRO A 445 -17.21 8.24 24.18
N GLN A 446 -16.48 9.19 24.78
CA GLN A 446 -16.42 9.28 26.24
C GLN A 446 -17.79 9.60 26.85
N SER A 447 -18.06 9.06 28.05
CA SER A 447 -19.30 9.37 28.78
C SER A 447 -19.40 10.87 29.06
N GLY A 448 -20.59 11.43 28.93
CA GLY A 448 -20.89 12.85 29.02
C GLY A 448 -20.60 13.66 27.74
N LYS A 449 -20.15 13.03 26.63
CA LYS A 449 -19.85 13.74 25.39
C LYS A 449 -21.08 14.47 24.85
N THR A 450 -20.89 15.74 24.49
CA THR A 450 -21.91 16.57 23.82
C THR A 450 -21.61 16.74 22.33
N GLN A 451 -22.61 17.16 21.54
CA GLN A 451 -22.48 17.42 20.10
C GLN A 451 -22.17 16.16 19.28
N LEU A 452 -22.66 15.00 19.71
CA LEU A 452 -22.52 13.77 18.93
C LEU A 452 -23.41 13.76 17.69
N THR A 453 -22.99 12.99 16.69
CA THR A 453 -23.83 12.66 15.54
C THR A 453 -25.16 12.05 15.99
N LEU A 454 -26.18 12.17 15.14
CA LEU A 454 -27.50 11.59 15.40
C LEU A 454 -27.53 10.07 15.27
N LYS A 455 -26.44 9.42 14.83
CA LYS A 455 -26.34 7.97 14.79
C LYS A 455 -24.97 7.50 15.31
N PRO A 456 -24.69 7.66 16.62
CA PRO A 456 -23.37 7.39 17.16
C PRO A 456 -23.13 5.89 17.32
N LEU A 457 -21.90 5.44 17.05
CA LEU A 457 -21.40 4.18 17.57
C LEU A 457 -21.04 4.36 19.05
N ILE A 458 -21.41 3.40 19.90
CA ILE A 458 -20.95 3.32 21.29
C ILE A 458 -20.07 2.06 21.40
N SER A 459 -18.85 2.21 21.89
CA SER A 459 -17.88 1.11 22.04
C SER A 459 -17.24 1.15 23.43
N PHE A 460 -17.05 -0.02 24.04
CA PHE A 460 -16.38 -0.21 25.33
C PHE A 460 -15.22 -1.17 25.14
N GLU A 461 -14.02 -0.69 25.42
CA GLU A 461 -12.77 -1.43 25.38
C GLU A 461 -12.46 -1.92 26.81
N PHE A 462 -12.33 -3.22 26.99
CA PHE A 462 -12.00 -3.83 28.28
C PHE A 462 -10.51 -4.08 28.41
N ASP A 463 -10.01 -4.12 29.64
CA ASP A 463 -8.62 -4.45 29.93
C ASP A 463 -8.28 -5.93 29.76
N GLU A 464 -9.29 -6.80 29.63
CA GLU A 464 -9.16 -8.25 29.49
C GLU A 464 -10.27 -8.91 28.65
N LEU A 465 -10.21 -10.24 28.53
CA LEU A 465 -11.21 -11.06 27.82
C LEU A 465 -12.44 -11.32 28.68
N ILE A 466 -13.61 -11.03 28.13
CA ILE A 466 -14.90 -11.43 28.69
C ILE A 466 -15.26 -12.84 28.19
N ASP A 467 -15.77 -13.69 29.08
CA ASP A 467 -16.38 -14.97 28.69
C ASP A 467 -17.69 -14.70 27.93
N PRO A 468 -17.77 -15.01 26.61
CA PRO A 468 -18.95 -14.74 25.80
C PRO A 468 -20.22 -15.45 26.31
N GLN A 469 -20.09 -16.55 27.05
CA GLN A 469 -21.24 -17.29 27.61
C GLN A 469 -21.89 -16.57 28.80
N THR A 470 -21.20 -15.62 29.40
CA THR A 470 -21.70 -14.86 30.56
C THR A 470 -22.34 -13.53 30.17
N ILE A 471 -22.22 -13.13 28.90
CA ILE A 471 -22.79 -11.89 28.37
C ILE A 471 -24.34 -11.97 28.47
N PRO A 472 -25.02 -11.03 29.15
CA PRO A 472 -26.47 -11.04 29.26
C PRO A 472 -27.16 -10.98 27.90
N ALA A 473 -28.36 -11.57 27.77
CA ALA A 473 -29.13 -11.52 26.51
C ALA A 473 -29.48 -10.09 26.04
N THR A 474 -29.48 -9.12 26.95
CA THR A 474 -29.61 -7.68 26.65
C THR A 474 -28.45 -6.95 27.33
N PRO A 475 -27.26 -6.92 26.71
CA PRO A 475 -26.05 -6.40 27.34
C PRO A 475 -26.09 -4.89 27.55
N PHE A 476 -26.82 -4.16 26.70
CA PHE A 476 -26.84 -2.70 26.71
C PHE A 476 -28.25 -2.18 26.48
N THR A 477 -28.65 -1.18 27.26
CA THR A 477 -29.93 -0.49 27.15
C THR A 477 -29.70 1.01 26.99
N LEU A 478 -30.32 1.64 26.00
CA LEU A 478 -30.21 3.07 25.68
C LEU A 478 -31.60 3.71 25.69
N TRP A 479 -31.74 4.88 26.29
CA TRP A 479 -33.00 5.62 26.30
C TRP A 479 -32.80 7.15 26.30
N GLU A 480 -33.80 7.88 25.81
CA GLU A 480 -33.85 9.33 25.95
C GLU A 480 -34.10 9.71 27.42
N THR A 481 -33.23 10.54 28.00
CA THR A 481 -33.18 10.77 29.45
C THR A 481 -34.46 11.38 30.03
N GLN A 482 -35.16 12.23 29.27
CA GLN A 482 -36.36 12.91 29.74
C GLN A 482 -37.65 12.11 29.52
N SER A 483 -37.82 11.53 28.33
CA SER A 483 -39.03 10.79 27.95
C SER A 483 -39.01 9.35 28.45
N LEU A 484 -37.82 8.81 28.76
CA LEU A 484 -37.55 7.40 29.03
C LEU A 484 -37.90 6.49 27.85
N GLU A 485 -37.97 7.04 26.63
CA GLU A 485 -38.16 6.28 25.40
C GLU A 485 -36.90 5.46 25.10
N GLU A 486 -37.04 4.13 25.10
CA GLU A 486 -35.96 3.21 24.74
C GLU A 486 -35.62 3.26 23.25
N ILE A 487 -34.33 3.13 22.96
CA ILE A 487 -33.79 3.13 21.61
C ILE A 487 -33.22 1.75 21.31
N ASN A 488 -33.81 1.07 20.32
CA ASN A 488 -33.30 -0.20 19.85
C ASN A 488 -31.94 -0.06 19.16
N GLY A 489 -31.14 -1.11 19.29
CA GLY A 489 -29.81 -1.19 18.72
C GLY A 489 -29.31 -2.61 18.68
N LEU A 490 -28.27 -2.82 17.89
CA LEU A 490 -27.56 -4.08 17.78
C LEU A 490 -26.34 -4.05 18.69
N PHE A 491 -26.00 -5.19 19.27
CA PHE A 491 -24.83 -5.37 20.10
C PHE A 491 -23.92 -6.44 19.48
N GLU A 492 -22.62 -6.16 19.42
CA GLU A 492 -21.60 -7.11 18.96
C GLU A 492 -20.44 -7.12 19.97
N ASN A 493 -19.86 -8.30 20.23
CA ASN A 493 -18.64 -8.47 21.01
C ASN A 493 -17.52 -8.92 20.08
N TYR A 494 -16.40 -8.20 20.09
CA TYR A 494 -15.20 -8.54 19.35
C TYR A 494 -14.06 -8.87 20.31
N VAL A 495 -13.12 -9.69 19.84
CA VAL A 495 -11.85 -9.95 20.53
C VAL A 495 -10.73 -9.37 19.69
N VAL A 496 -9.93 -8.49 20.29
CA VAL A 496 -8.80 -7.82 19.64
C VAL A 496 -7.62 -7.86 20.59
N ARG A 497 -6.55 -8.57 20.21
CA ARG A 497 -5.32 -8.70 21.01
C ARG A 497 -5.58 -9.04 22.48
N ASP A 498 -6.34 -10.11 22.68
CA ASP A 498 -6.68 -10.63 24.01
C ASP A 498 -7.47 -9.66 24.90
N LYS A 499 -8.21 -8.74 24.29
CA LYS A 499 -9.17 -7.85 24.95
C LYS A 499 -10.54 -7.95 24.29
N SER A 500 -11.58 -7.89 25.10
CA SER A 500 -12.96 -7.78 24.60
C SER A 500 -13.29 -6.33 24.25
N VAL A 501 -14.05 -6.16 23.17
CA VAL A 501 -14.59 -4.86 22.74
C VAL A 501 -16.07 -5.01 22.46
N PHE A 502 -16.89 -4.32 23.25
CA PHE A 502 -18.34 -4.31 23.11
C PHE A 502 -18.78 -3.12 22.28
N ASN A 503 -19.54 -3.35 21.22
CA ASN A 503 -20.07 -2.31 20.36
C ASN A 503 -21.59 -2.33 20.36
N TYR A 504 -22.19 -1.15 20.50
CA TYR A 504 -23.62 -0.92 20.37
C TYR A 504 -23.91 0.05 19.23
N PHE A 505 -24.84 -0.36 18.37
CA PHE A 505 -25.21 0.32 17.13
C PHE A 505 -26.69 0.69 17.17
N PRO A 506 -27.06 1.95 17.41
CA PRO A 506 -28.45 2.40 17.36
C PRO A 506 -29.06 2.14 15.97
N GLU A 507 -30.22 1.49 15.92
CA GLU A 507 -30.88 1.15 14.65
C GLU A 507 -31.43 2.41 13.96
N SER A 508 -31.97 3.34 14.75
CA SER A 508 -32.58 4.59 14.29
C SER A 508 -31.72 5.81 14.60
N LYS A 509 -31.96 6.89 13.84
CA LYS A 509 -31.38 8.20 14.18
C LYS A 509 -31.99 8.71 15.48
N LEU A 510 -31.13 9.23 16.34
CA LEU A 510 -31.46 9.92 17.59
C LEU A 510 -31.96 11.34 17.32
N LYS A 511 -32.69 11.90 18.30
CA LYS A 511 -33.21 13.27 18.26
C LYS A 511 -32.06 14.28 18.42
N PRO A 512 -32.10 15.45 17.75
CA PRO A 512 -31.08 16.48 17.89
C PRO A 512 -31.18 17.20 19.23
N LEU A 513 -30.03 17.65 19.78
CA LEU A 513 -29.92 18.37 21.05
C LEU A 513 -30.55 17.63 22.25
N THR A 514 -30.52 16.30 22.22
CA THR A 514 -31.19 15.45 23.20
C THR A 514 -30.18 14.68 24.03
N GLN A 515 -30.41 14.63 25.35
CA GLN A 515 -29.59 13.84 26.27
C GLN A 515 -30.08 12.40 26.33
N TYR A 516 -29.16 11.46 26.14
CA TYR A 516 -29.40 10.03 26.24
C TYR A 516 -28.64 9.44 27.44
N SER A 517 -29.29 8.48 28.08
CA SER A 517 -28.75 7.70 29.19
C SER A 517 -28.79 6.23 28.84
N SER A 518 -27.86 5.46 29.40
CA SER A 518 -27.74 4.04 29.12
C SER A 518 -27.14 3.28 30.29
N LEU A 519 -27.34 1.96 30.27
CA LEU A 519 -26.70 1.00 31.17
C LEU A 519 -26.07 -0.10 30.34
N LEU A 520 -24.78 -0.34 30.56
CA LEU A 520 -24.18 -1.64 30.27
C LEU A 520 -24.52 -2.58 31.43
N LYS A 521 -25.19 -3.68 31.14
CA LYS A 521 -25.74 -4.61 32.13
C LYS A 521 -24.64 -5.45 32.77
N SER A 522 -24.68 -5.50 34.10
CA SER A 522 -23.87 -6.40 34.93
C SER A 522 -24.16 -7.87 34.65
N GLY A 523 -23.28 -8.74 35.14
CA GLY A 523 -23.43 -10.20 35.08
C GLY A 523 -22.50 -10.91 34.11
N PHE A 524 -21.81 -10.18 33.23
CA PHE A 524 -20.68 -10.74 32.48
C PHE A 524 -19.45 -10.85 33.38
N SER A 525 -18.60 -11.84 33.13
CA SER A 525 -17.33 -12.06 33.83
C SER A 525 -16.18 -12.18 32.84
N ASP A 526 -14.98 -12.05 33.38
CA ASP A 526 -13.78 -12.56 32.69
C ASP A 526 -13.88 -14.09 32.52
N ARG A 527 -12.85 -14.67 31.89
CA ARG A 527 -12.71 -16.13 31.76
C ARG A 527 -12.34 -16.84 33.06
N PHE A 528 -12.03 -16.11 34.13
CA PHE A 528 -11.74 -16.64 35.47
C PHE A 528 -12.98 -16.68 36.37
N GLY A 529 -14.11 -16.12 35.92
CA GLY A 529 -15.37 -16.08 36.66
C GLY A 529 -15.52 -14.87 37.58
N ASN A 530 -14.64 -13.87 37.49
CA ASN A 530 -14.79 -12.61 38.21
C ASN A 530 -15.85 -11.74 37.51
N ALA A 531 -17.05 -11.69 38.10
CA ALA A 531 -18.19 -11.02 37.50
C ALA A 531 -18.25 -9.52 37.79
N VAL A 532 -18.64 -8.73 36.80
CA VAL A 532 -19.07 -7.34 37.00
C VAL A 532 -20.45 -7.35 37.68
N MET A 533 -20.51 -6.81 38.90
CA MET A 533 -21.69 -6.96 39.79
C MET A 533 -22.70 -5.80 39.71
N GLU A 534 -22.34 -4.67 39.10
CA GLU A 534 -23.19 -3.48 39.02
C GLU A 534 -23.31 -2.97 37.58
N ASP A 535 -24.51 -2.52 37.20
CA ASP A 535 -24.74 -1.92 35.89
C ASP A 535 -23.91 -0.64 35.75
N ILE A 536 -23.25 -0.46 34.59
CA ILE A 536 -22.35 0.68 34.35
C ILE A 536 -23.10 1.76 33.57
N PRO A 537 -23.30 2.97 34.16
CA PRO A 537 -24.01 4.05 33.49
C PRO A 537 -23.15 4.76 32.46
N PHE A 538 -23.75 5.07 31.31
CA PHE A 538 -23.14 5.87 30.27
C PHE A 538 -24.12 6.92 29.74
N THR A 539 -23.67 8.15 29.51
CA THR A 539 -24.55 9.25 29.07
C THR A 539 -23.91 10.04 27.95
N PHE A 540 -24.72 10.70 27.12
CA PHE A 540 -24.22 11.63 26.10
C PHE A 540 -25.32 12.58 25.63
N THR A 541 -24.96 13.58 24.82
CA THR A 541 -25.91 14.52 24.21
C THR A 541 -25.63 14.67 22.73
N THR A 542 -26.65 14.46 21.90
CA THR A 542 -26.58 14.67 20.46
C THR A 542 -26.44 16.15 20.10
N GLY A 543 -25.84 16.43 18.95
CA GLY A 543 -25.74 17.77 18.39
C GLY A 543 -27.01 18.21 17.67
N ASN A 544 -26.95 19.37 17.03
CA ASN A 544 -28.03 19.94 16.22
C ASN A 544 -27.82 19.74 14.70
N THR A 545 -27.01 18.78 14.30
CA THR A 545 -26.57 18.62 12.92
C THR A 545 -26.82 17.18 12.46
N ASP A 546 -27.56 17.02 11.37
CA ASP A 546 -27.70 15.76 10.64
C ASP A 546 -26.67 15.74 9.51
N LEU A 547 -26.45 14.55 8.95
CA LEU A 547 -25.50 14.34 7.86
C LEU A 547 -26.26 14.01 6.58
N GLN A 548 -25.99 14.78 5.52
CA GLN A 548 -26.24 14.34 4.16
C GLN A 548 -25.08 13.44 3.74
N ILE A 549 -25.32 12.14 3.76
CA ILE A 549 -24.29 11.13 3.49
C ILE A 549 -24.34 10.72 2.02
N THR A 550 -23.20 10.78 1.34
CA THR A 550 -23.02 10.13 0.04
C THR A 550 -21.95 9.05 0.15
N LYS A 551 -22.37 7.79 -0.01
CA LYS A 551 -21.46 6.63 0.00
C LYS A 551 -20.53 6.67 -1.21
N ILE A 552 -19.23 6.49 -0.94
CA ILE A 552 -18.20 6.30 -1.96
C ILE A 552 -18.03 4.80 -2.19
N GLU A 553 -17.77 4.07 -1.11
CA GLU A 553 -17.61 2.62 -1.08
C GLU A 553 -18.18 2.12 0.26
N ASP A 554 -19.16 1.22 0.21
CA ASP A 554 -19.71 0.60 1.42
C ASP A 554 -19.14 -0.79 1.67
N PHE A 555 -18.28 -1.29 0.77
CA PHE A 555 -17.62 -2.57 0.88
C PHE A 555 -18.58 -3.77 0.93
N GLU A 556 -19.87 -3.60 0.61
CA GLU A 556 -20.88 -4.68 0.62
C GLU A 556 -20.87 -5.52 -0.66
N GLY A 557 -20.26 -5.01 -1.73
CA GLY A 557 -20.11 -5.68 -3.02
C GLY A 557 -18.72 -6.27 -3.26
N ASP A 558 -18.44 -6.66 -4.51
CA ASP A 558 -17.07 -6.99 -4.92
C ASP A 558 -16.25 -5.71 -5.11
N PHE A 559 -15.52 -5.33 -4.06
CA PHE A 559 -14.55 -4.24 -4.11
C PHE A 559 -13.15 -4.74 -4.54
N THR A 560 -12.92 -6.06 -4.65
CA THR A 560 -11.59 -6.61 -4.91
C THR A 560 -11.10 -6.38 -6.33
N SER A 561 -12.03 -6.13 -7.25
CA SER A 561 -11.76 -5.80 -8.65
C SER A 561 -11.47 -4.31 -8.88
N THR A 562 -11.84 -3.44 -7.95
CA THR A 562 -11.66 -1.97 -8.05
C THR A 562 -10.59 -1.44 -7.10
N TRP A 563 -10.45 -2.02 -5.93
CA TRP A 563 -9.34 -1.78 -5.03
C TRP A 563 -8.23 -2.77 -5.35
N TRP A 564 -6.98 -2.31 -5.46
CA TRP A 564 -5.82 -3.15 -5.70
C TRP A 564 -5.13 -3.50 -4.41
N ALA A 565 -4.87 -4.80 -4.22
CA ALA A 565 -4.15 -5.27 -3.05
C ALA A 565 -2.81 -4.54 -2.92
N PRO A 566 -2.25 -4.40 -1.71
CA PRO A 566 -1.07 -3.58 -1.48
C PRO A 566 0.08 -3.88 -2.45
N GLN A 567 0.34 -5.16 -2.76
CA GLN A 567 1.39 -5.59 -3.70
C GLN A 567 1.18 -5.11 -5.13
N GLY A 568 -0.07 -4.90 -5.55
CA GLY A 568 -0.44 -4.49 -6.90
C GLY A 568 -0.39 -2.97 -7.11
N SER A 569 -0.37 -2.16 -6.04
CA SER A 569 -0.58 -0.71 -6.11
C SER A 569 0.51 0.10 -6.84
N GLY A 570 1.68 -0.52 -7.06
CA GLY A 570 2.84 0.08 -7.72
C GLY A 570 3.65 1.08 -6.87
N SER A 571 3.21 1.38 -5.64
CA SER A 571 3.93 2.29 -4.72
C SER A 571 3.98 1.80 -3.28
N THR A 572 3.45 0.61 -3.01
CA THR A 572 3.63 -0.06 -1.73
C THR A 572 5.11 -0.46 -1.54
N SER A 573 5.63 -0.29 -0.34
CA SER A 573 7.02 -0.58 0.02
C SER A 573 7.15 -0.94 1.51
N GLY A 574 8.20 -1.68 1.85
CA GLY A 574 8.51 -2.08 3.23
C GLY A 574 7.50 -3.05 3.82
N ILE A 575 7.00 -3.99 3.03
CA ILE A 575 6.07 -5.03 3.48
C ILE A 575 6.66 -6.41 3.21
N ASP A 576 6.23 -7.38 4.01
CA ASP A 576 6.48 -8.80 3.83
C ASP A 576 5.25 -9.54 3.28
N ASP A 577 5.40 -10.84 3.02
CA ASP A 577 4.41 -11.69 2.35
C ASP A 577 3.08 -11.83 3.11
N GLY A 578 3.03 -11.51 4.41
CA GLY A 578 1.80 -11.53 5.20
C GLY A 578 0.84 -10.37 4.91
N THR A 579 1.26 -9.33 4.21
CA THR A 579 0.38 -8.20 3.87
C THR A 579 -0.69 -8.62 2.86
N GLY A 580 -1.94 -8.18 3.01
CA GLY A 580 -2.99 -8.53 2.06
C GLY A 580 -4.34 -7.90 2.35
N ARG A 581 -5.23 -7.89 1.36
CA ARG A 581 -6.59 -7.34 1.51
C ARG A 581 -7.66 -8.37 1.14
N PHE A 582 -8.66 -8.48 2.00
CA PHE A 582 -9.74 -9.47 1.93
C PHE A 582 -11.10 -8.84 2.27
N ALA A 583 -12.19 -9.53 1.94
CA ALA A 583 -13.51 -9.25 2.50
C ALA A 583 -13.70 -10.06 3.79
N ASP A 584 -14.29 -9.46 4.81
CA ASP A 584 -14.56 -10.12 6.09
C ASP A 584 -16.02 -9.97 6.49
N THR A 585 -16.67 -11.08 6.86
CA THR A 585 -18.10 -11.13 7.20
C THR A 585 -18.37 -11.21 8.70
N GLN A 586 -17.31 -11.36 9.50
CA GLN A 586 -17.34 -11.47 10.96
C GLN A 586 -17.16 -10.10 11.60
N VAL A 587 -16.16 -9.32 11.16
CA VAL A 587 -15.91 -7.95 11.64
C VAL A 587 -16.57 -6.96 10.69
N LYS A 588 -17.67 -6.33 11.12
CA LYS A 588 -18.48 -5.45 10.25
C LYS A 588 -19.13 -4.31 11.01
N ASN A 589 -19.38 -3.19 10.33
CA ASN A 589 -20.07 -2.07 10.92
C ASN A 589 -21.59 -2.23 10.76
N ARG A 590 -22.33 -2.20 11.87
CA ARG A 590 -23.79 -2.38 11.85
C ARG A 590 -24.59 -1.08 11.74
N LEU A 591 -23.95 0.10 11.72
CA LEU A 591 -24.68 1.38 11.63
C LEU A 591 -25.49 1.53 10.34
N PHE A 592 -25.05 0.93 9.24
CA PHE A 592 -25.68 1.07 7.93
C PHE A 592 -26.16 -0.26 7.32
N SER A 593 -26.46 -1.24 8.18
CA SER A 593 -26.91 -2.60 7.79
C SER A 593 -25.87 -3.40 6.99
N GLY A 594 -24.59 -3.20 7.31
CA GLY A 594 -23.49 -3.90 6.64
C GLY A 594 -23.44 -5.39 6.96
N ASN A 595 -23.01 -6.17 5.97
CA ASN A 595 -22.82 -7.62 6.01
C ASN A 595 -21.34 -8.01 5.95
N GLN A 596 -20.48 -7.13 5.45
CA GLN A 596 -19.04 -7.37 5.38
C GLN A 596 -18.26 -6.06 5.49
N SER A 597 -16.95 -6.15 5.67
CA SER A 597 -16.02 -5.02 5.62
C SER A 597 -14.79 -5.36 4.78
N MET A 598 -13.97 -4.35 4.48
CA MET A 598 -12.64 -4.58 3.90
C MET A 598 -11.63 -4.82 5.01
N ARG A 599 -11.10 -6.04 5.08
CA ARG A 599 -9.97 -6.43 5.93
C ARG A 599 -8.66 -6.14 5.22
N LEU A 600 -7.72 -5.53 5.93
CA LEU A 600 -6.33 -5.34 5.53
C LEU A 600 -5.42 -5.95 6.60
N ASP A 601 -4.73 -7.01 6.23
CA ASP A 601 -3.61 -7.54 7.00
C ASP A 601 -2.35 -6.78 6.59
N TYR A 602 -1.62 -6.24 7.57
CA TYR A 602 -0.32 -5.62 7.33
C TYR A 602 0.78 -6.47 7.97
N ASP A 603 1.92 -6.50 7.30
CA ASP A 603 3.13 -7.21 7.71
C ASP A 603 4.31 -6.38 7.21
N TRP A 604 4.99 -5.69 8.13
CA TRP A 604 6.03 -4.71 7.82
C TRP A 604 7.41 -5.36 7.81
N ASP A 605 8.17 -5.19 6.73
CA ASP A 605 9.62 -5.48 6.73
C ASP A 605 10.32 -4.42 7.60
N ILE A 606 10.58 -4.73 8.86
CA ILE A 606 11.17 -3.78 9.82
C ILE A 606 12.60 -3.36 9.46
N TYR A 607 13.24 -4.01 8.50
CA TYR A 607 14.57 -3.67 8.00
C TYR A 607 14.52 -2.80 6.74
N ALA A 608 13.33 -2.52 6.19
CA ALA A 608 13.16 -1.67 5.02
C ALA A 608 13.55 -0.21 5.28
N ASN A 609 13.94 0.50 4.21
CA ASN A 609 14.29 1.92 4.29
C ASN A 609 13.07 2.87 4.19
N SER A 610 11.89 2.34 3.88
CA SER A 610 10.64 3.09 3.79
C SER A 610 9.44 2.15 3.91
N TRP A 611 8.38 2.62 4.56
CA TRP A 611 7.14 1.86 4.76
C TRP A 611 5.95 2.63 4.23
N LEU A 612 5.27 2.06 3.25
CA LEU A 612 4.02 2.58 2.73
C LEU A 612 3.18 1.41 2.25
N ILE A 613 2.02 1.18 2.84
CA ILE A 613 0.96 0.43 2.20
C ILE A 613 0.07 1.45 1.50
N ARG A 614 -0.13 1.27 0.19
CA ARG A 614 -1.11 2.05 -0.58
C ARG A 614 -2.20 1.11 -1.08
N GLU A 615 -3.34 1.16 -0.43
CA GLU A 615 -4.54 0.42 -0.82
C GLU A 615 -5.27 1.26 -1.88
N TYR A 616 -4.99 0.97 -3.15
CA TYR A 616 -5.27 1.86 -4.28
C TYR A 616 -6.62 1.58 -4.93
N LEU A 617 -7.45 2.60 -5.07
CA LEU A 617 -8.70 2.54 -5.83
C LEU A 617 -8.43 2.78 -7.32
N SER A 618 -8.29 1.70 -8.09
CA SER A 618 -7.91 1.74 -9.50
C SER A 618 -9.02 2.19 -10.45
N GLY A 619 -10.28 2.14 -10.02
CA GLY A 619 -11.42 2.48 -10.89
C GLY A 619 -12.79 2.16 -10.30
N GLY A 620 -13.79 2.06 -11.18
CA GLY A 620 -15.17 1.71 -10.82
C GLY A 620 -16.03 2.88 -10.35
N THR A 621 -17.23 2.56 -9.86
CA THR A 621 -18.22 3.58 -9.45
C THR A 621 -17.78 4.39 -8.24
N ALA A 622 -16.98 3.80 -7.34
CA ALA A 622 -16.40 4.48 -6.20
C ALA A 622 -15.43 5.58 -6.65
N GLN A 623 -14.52 5.29 -7.60
CA GLN A 623 -13.55 6.27 -8.11
C GLN A 623 -14.24 7.42 -8.86
N ALA A 624 -15.44 7.20 -9.41
CA ALA A 624 -16.22 8.23 -10.09
C ALA A 624 -16.96 9.20 -9.15
N LYS A 625 -16.90 8.99 -7.83
CA LYS A 625 -17.53 9.88 -6.84
C LYS A 625 -16.65 11.11 -6.62
N GLU A 626 -17.23 12.27 -6.93
CA GLU A 626 -16.56 13.56 -6.85
C GLU A 626 -17.18 14.41 -5.74
N PHE A 627 -16.33 15.10 -4.98
CA PHE A 627 -16.72 15.99 -3.88
C PHE A 627 -15.84 17.24 -3.86
N ASP A 628 -16.16 18.20 -3.00
CA ASP A 628 -15.50 19.51 -2.94
C ASP A 628 -14.97 19.83 -1.53
N GLN A 629 -14.28 20.97 -1.36
CA GLN A 629 -13.67 21.35 -0.07
C GLN A 629 -14.67 21.62 1.05
N SER A 630 -15.96 21.76 0.77
CA SER A 630 -17.00 21.91 1.80
C SER A 630 -17.45 20.58 2.40
N ASP A 631 -17.00 19.45 1.84
CA ASP A 631 -17.32 18.12 2.31
C ASP A 631 -16.37 17.65 3.43
N ILE A 632 -16.86 16.72 4.25
CA ILE A 632 -16.07 15.98 5.23
C ILE A 632 -16.00 14.54 4.76
N LEU A 633 -14.79 14.02 4.56
CA LEU A 633 -14.57 12.62 4.22
C LEU A 633 -14.61 11.78 5.50
N GLN A 634 -15.27 10.62 5.45
CA GLN A 634 -15.49 9.75 6.60
C GLN A 634 -15.28 8.28 6.23
N VAL A 635 -14.66 7.52 7.12
CA VAL A 635 -14.63 6.05 7.06
C VAL A 635 -14.65 5.51 8.49
N TYR A 636 -15.29 4.37 8.70
CA TYR A 636 -15.15 3.63 9.95
C TYR A 636 -13.95 2.72 9.85
N ILE A 637 -13.09 2.76 10.88
CA ILE A 637 -11.92 1.91 10.98
C ILE A 637 -12.03 1.06 12.23
N PHE A 638 -11.97 -0.26 12.06
CA PHE A 638 -11.76 -1.19 13.16
C PHE A 638 -10.26 -1.29 13.41
N GLY A 639 -9.79 -0.69 14.50
CA GLY A 639 -8.39 -0.68 14.87
C GLY A 639 -7.97 -1.92 15.65
N ASP A 640 -6.67 -2.20 15.65
CA ASP A 640 -6.01 -3.27 16.40
C ASP A 640 -5.05 -2.75 17.48
N GLY A 641 -5.06 -1.44 17.76
CA GLY A 641 -4.20 -0.80 18.74
C GLY A 641 -2.71 -0.89 18.41
N SER A 642 -2.37 -1.08 17.14
CA SER A 642 -0.99 -1.31 16.70
C SER A 642 -0.09 -0.08 16.68
N ASN A 643 -0.67 1.12 16.73
CA ASN A 643 -0.01 2.40 16.40
C ASN A 643 0.36 2.54 14.92
N THR A 644 -0.08 1.63 14.04
CA THR A 644 0.01 1.85 12.60
C THR A 644 -0.69 3.15 12.24
N ARG A 645 -0.09 3.95 11.37
CA ARG A 645 -0.67 5.25 10.98
C ARG A 645 -1.45 5.12 9.69
N PHE A 646 -2.64 5.71 9.67
CA PHE A 646 -3.52 5.79 8.51
C PHE A 646 -3.64 7.23 8.00
N ARG A 647 -3.87 7.40 6.70
CA ARG A 647 -4.35 8.66 6.11
C ARG A 647 -5.15 8.41 4.84
N PHE A 648 -5.99 9.37 4.49
CA PHE A 648 -6.64 9.42 3.18
C PHE A 648 -5.69 9.99 2.13
N ALA A 649 -5.84 9.53 0.88
CA ALA A 649 -5.23 10.15 -0.29
C ALA A 649 -6.30 10.43 -1.35
N LEU A 650 -6.20 11.61 -1.99
CA LEU A 650 -7.14 12.12 -2.98
C LEU A 650 -6.41 12.44 -4.27
N ASP A 651 -7.10 12.24 -5.39
CA ASP A 651 -6.77 12.91 -6.63
C ASP A 651 -7.44 14.28 -6.66
N GLU A 652 -6.71 15.28 -7.14
CA GLU A 652 -7.17 16.66 -7.23
C GLU A 652 -7.36 17.09 -8.69
N TYR A 653 -8.53 17.62 -9.01
CA TYR A 653 -8.84 18.04 -10.37
C TYR A 653 -8.43 19.49 -10.65
N LYS A 654 -7.54 19.66 -11.63
CA LYS A 654 -7.06 20.96 -12.13
C LYS A 654 -6.91 20.95 -13.64
N ASN A 655 -7.28 22.06 -14.27
CA ASN A 655 -7.06 22.32 -15.70
C ASN A 655 -7.53 21.21 -16.65
N GLY A 656 -8.63 20.51 -16.31
CA GLY A 656 -9.18 19.45 -17.16
C GLY A 656 -8.63 18.05 -16.89
N THR A 657 -7.74 17.90 -15.90
CA THR A 657 -7.02 16.65 -15.59
C THR A 657 -6.97 16.41 -14.07
N TRP A 658 -6.44 15.26 -13.64
CA TRP A 658 -6.17 14.92 -12.24
C TRP A 658 -4.65 14.90 -11.97
N PRO A 659 -3.96 16.05 -12.00
CA PRO A 659 -2.49 16.08 -12.01
C PRO A 659 -1.85 15.89 -10.63
N ASP A 660 -2.58 16.21 -9.56
CA ASP A 660 -2.02 16.35 -8.21
C ASP A 660 -2.68 15.33 -7.25
N HIS A 661 -1.93 14.93 -6.22
CA HIS A 661 -2.40 14.02 -5.17
C HIS A 661 -2.19 14.61 -3.78
N GLU A 662 -3.29 14.79 -3.05
CA GLU A 662 -3.27 15.37 -1.71
C GLU A 662 -3.65 14.35 -0.65
N VAL A 663 -3.04 14.47 0.53
CA VAL A 663 -3.22 13.49 1.61
C VAL A 663 -3.65 14.18 2.89
N SER A 664 -4.41 13.47 3.74
CA SER A 664 -4.65 13.95 5.10
C SER A 664 -3.36 13.85 5.92
N LYS A 665 -3.34 14.54 7.06
CA LYS A 665 -2.36 14.20 8.11
C LYS A 665 -2.50 12.75 8.54
N TRP A 666 -1.39 12.19 9.00
CA TRP A 666 -1.36 10.86 9.60
C TRP A 666 -2.19 10.83 10.88
N ILE A 667 -2.96 9.76 11.03
CA ILE A 667 -3.78 9.44 12.19
C ILE A 667 -3.24 8.13 12.75
N THR A 668 -2.80 8.13 14.01
CA THR A 668 -2.31 6.92 14.67
C THR A 668 -3.50 6.05 15.06
N ILE A 669 -3.50 4.78 14.66
CA ILE A 669 -4.49 3.78 15.09
C ILE A 669 -4.00 3.18 16.42
N ASP A 670 -4.24 3.91 17.50
CA ASP A 670 -3.88 3.55 18.88
C ASP A 670 -5.04 2.92 19.66
N TRP A 671 -6.07 2.45 18.94
CA TRP A 671 -7.29 1.91 19.53
C TRP A 671 -7.66 0.55 18.99
N ILE A 672 -8.45 -0.18 19.78
CA ILE A 672 -9.06 -1.45 19.37
C ILE A 672 -10.55 -1.26 19.06
N GLY A 673 -11.05 -1.93 18.02
CA GLY A 673 -12.46 -1.86 17.63
C GLY A 673 -12.83 -0.70 16.70
N TRP A 674 -14.11 -0.59 16.36
CA TRP A 674 -14.62 0.42 15.43
C TRP A 674 -14.52 1.84 16.00
N ARG A 675 -13.99 2.77 15.21
CA ARG A 675 -14.09 4.23 15.41
C ARG A 675 -14.34 4.96 14.09
N LEU A 676 -15.02 6.09 14.16
CA LEU A 676 -15.20 6.98 13.00
C LEU A 676 -13.94 7.83 12.83
N VAL A 677 -13.38 7.82 11.62
CA VAL A 677 -12.27 8.68 11.21
C VAL A 677 -12.78 9.68 10.19
N GLU A 678 -12.48 10.97 10.42
CA GLU A 678 -12.96 12.08 9.60
C GLU A 678 -11.80 12.93 9.08
N TRP A 679 -11.95 13.45 7.86
CA TRP A 679 -11.11 14.50 7.31
C TRP A 679 -11.97 15.66 6.80
N ASP A 680 -11.95 16.77 7.55
CA ASP A 680 -12.59 18.03 7.14
C ASP A 680 -11.72 18.73 6.08
N LEU A 681 -12.20 18.70 4.84
CA LEU A 681 -11.51 19.25 3.67
C LEU A 681 -11.51 20.78 3.66
N SER A 682 -12.36 21.42 4.47
CA SER A 682 -12.41 22.88 4.60
C SER A 682 -11.30 23.42 5.49
N ASN A 683 -10.64 22.55 6.26
CA ASN A 683 -9.56 22.92 7.16
C ASN A 683 -8.20 22.80 6.43
N PRO A 684 -7.56 23.92 6.03
CA PRO A 684 -6.28 23.85 5.32
C PRO A 684 -5.13 23.24 6.17
N PHE A 685 -5.29 23.18 7.49
CA PHE A 685 -4.29 22.59 8.38
C PHE A 685 -4.44 21.08 8.57
N SER A 686 -5.42 20.44 7.92
CA SER A 686 -5.64 18.99 8.00
C SER A 686 -4.91 18.21 6.88
N VAL A 687 -4.27 18.92 5.94
CA VAL A 687 -3.51 18.36 4.82
C VAL A 687 -2.09 17.97 5.28
N GLY A 688 -1.63 16.80 4.83
CA GLY A 688 -0.29 16.27 5.05
C GLY A 688 0.66 16.57 3.89
N SER A 689 1.78 15.85 3.83
CA SER A 689 2.74 15.96 2.72
C SER A 689 3.00 14.59 2.10
N TRP A 690 3.06 14.56 0.77
CA TRP A 690 3.43 13.38 -0.02
C TRP A 690 4.00 13.82 -1.37
N ILE A 691 3.37 13.44 -2.51
CA ILE A 691 3.80 13.81 -3.86
C ILE A 691 3.10 15.05 -4.42
N GLY A 692 1.99 15.48 -3.82
CA GLY A 692 1.30 16.72 -4.16
C GLY A 692 1.97 17.97 -3.60
N ASN A 693 1.25 19.09 -3.71
CA ASN A 693 1.71 20.41 -3.30
C ASN A 693 1.40 20.71 -1.82
N GLY A 694 0.64 19.85 -1.13
CA GLY A 694 0.28 20.00 0.28
C GLY A 694 -0.84 21.00 0.54
N THR A 695 -1.62 21.34 -0.49
CA THR A 695 -2.71 22.30 -0.46
C THR A 695 -3.90 21.71 -1.21
N LEU A 696 -5.10 21.82 -0.64
CA LEU A 696 -6.33 21.60 -1.40
C LEU A 696 -6.62 22.90 -2.16
N ASP A 697 -6.46 22.92 -3.47
CA ASP A 697 -6.75 24.05 -4.37
C ASP A 697 -7.42 23.65 -5.70
N GLY A 698 -7.79 22.38 -5.85
CA GLY A 698 -8.58 21.85 -6.96
C GLY A 698 -10.06 22.18 -6.87
N THR A 699 -10.74 22.10 -8.01
CA THR A 699 -12.18 22.40 -8.11
C THR A 699 -13.07 21.24 -7.69
N LYS A 700 -12.53 20.01 -7.66
CA LYS A 700 -13.16 18.79 -7.15
C LYS A 700 -12.11 17.73 -6.83
N TYR A 701 -12.49 16.78 -6.00
CA TYR A 701 -11.65 15.70 -5.49
C TYR A 701 -12.34 14.36 -5.68
N ARG A 702 -11.54 13.30 -5.73
CA ARG A 702 -12.01 11.90 -5.64
C ARG A 702 -11.00 11.09 -4.83
N ILE A 703 -11.41 9.93 -4.34
CA ILE A 703 -10.53 9.04 -3.59
C ILE A 703 -9.48 8.42 -4.52
N ASP A 704 -8.22 8.50 -4.09
CA ASP A 704 -7.09 7.76 -4.68
C ASP A 704 -6.86 6.46 -3.91
N SER A 705 -6.57 6.57 -2.61
CA SER A 705 -6.16 5.42 -1.81
C SER A 705 -6.38 5.64 -0.31
N PHE A 706 -6.36 4.53 0.42
CA PHE A 706 -5.95 4.54 1.81
C PHE A 706 -4.45 4.30 1.89
N GLN A 707 -3.77 5.04 2.76
CA GLN A 707 -2.35 4.89 2.97
C GLN A 707 -2.06 4.55 4.43
N LEU A 708 -1.23 3.54 4.64
CA LEU A 708 -0.73 3.15 5.94
C LEU A 708 0.81 3.22 5.98
N THR A 709 1.39 3.46 7.14
CA THR A 709 2.85 3.47 7.32
C THR A 709 3.26 2.93 8.68
N TYR A 710 4.41 2.27 8.73
CA TYR A 710 5.07 1.85 9.95
C TYR A 710 5.59 3.06 10.72
N ALA A 711 5.29 3.13 12.02
CA ALA A 711 5.70 4.24 12.88
C ALA A 711 6.12 3.75 14.28
N ASN A 712 7.01 2.76 14.31
CA ASN A 712 7.31 1.95 15.51
C ASN A 712 6.04 1.28 16.05
N SER A 713 5.19 0.83 15.13
CA SER A 713 3.98 0.06 15.42
C SER A 713 4.33 -1.41 15.63
N LEU A 714 3.31 -2.25 15.83
CA LEU A 714 3.48 -3.69 15.63
C LEU A 714 4.01 -3.98 14.22
N GLU A 715 4.79 -5.06 14.12
CA GLU A 715 5.32 -5.59 12.86
C GLU A 715 4.19 -6.13 11.97
N SER A 716 3.21 -6.82 12.55
CA SER A 716 2.04 -7.32 11.82
C SER A 716 0.73 -7.21 12.62
N GLY A 717 -0.38 -7.20 11.89
CA GLY A 717 -1.74 -7.14 12.45
C GLY A 717 -2.81 -6.91 11.40
N THR A 718 -4.03 -6.57 11.85
CA THR A 718 -5.21 -6.52 10.98
C THR A 718 -6.07 -5.30 11.28
N ILE A 719 -6.40 -4.52 10.25
CA ILE A 719 -7.27 -3.35 10.32
C ILE A 719 -8.44 -3.55 9.36
N TYR A 720 -9.64 -3.08 9.73
CA TYR A 720 -10.82 -3.15 8.86
C TYR A 720 -11.35 -1.77 8.53
N PHE A 721 -11.91 -1.63 7.32
CA PHE A 721 -12.50 -0.40 6.81
C PHE A 721 -13.93 -0.66 6.38
N ASP A 722 -14.83 0.27 6.71
CA ASP A 722 -16.23 0.18 6.36
C ASP A 722 -16.88 1.56 6.14
N ASP A 723 -17.93 1.60 5.31
CA ASP A 723 -18.76 2.78 5.01
C ASP A 723 -17.96 4.06 4.67
N LEU A 724 -17.04 3.98 3.69
CA LEU A 724 -16.34 5.15 3.15
C LEU A 724 -17.35 6.08 2.45
N CYS A 725 -17.43 7.32 2.93
CA CYS A 725 -18.37 8.31 2.43
C CYS A 725 -17.83 9.73 2.53
N TYR A 726 -18.48 10.65 1.83
CA TYR A 726 -18.34 12.08 2.13
C TYR A 726 -19.69 12.63 2.60
N VAL A 727 -19.63 13.60 3.50
CA VAL A 727 -20.82 14.14 4.17
C VAL A 727 -20.84 15.66 4.18
N LYS A 728 -22.06 16.21 4.11
CA LYS A 728 -22.35 17.60 4.45
C LYS A 728 -23.14 17.69 5.74
N LYS A 729 -22.70 18.56 6.64
CA LYS A 729 -23.39 18.88 7.89
C LYS A 729 -24.62 19.74 7.61
N ILE A 730 -25.81 19.22 7.91
CA ILE A 730 -27.09 19.94 7.80
C ILE A 730 -27.57 20.32 9.20
N PRO A 731 -27.67 21.62 9.53
CA PRO A 731 -28.30 22.04 10.76
C PRO A 731 -29.75 21.54 10.81
N VAL A 732 -30.07 20.71 11.79
CA VAL A 732 -31.45 20.30 12.07
C VAL A 732 -32.07 21.38 12.93
N THR A 733 -32.83 22.26 12.31
CA THR A 733 -33.82 23.05 13.06
C THR A 733 -34.90 22.09 13.52
N ALA A 734 -34.99 21.85 14.83
CA ALA A 734 -36.10 21.12 15.42
C ALA A 734 -37.41 21.77 14.94
N ILE A 735 -38.22 21.03 14.19
CA ILE A 735 -39.57 21.47 13.85
C ILE A 735 -40.42 21.25 15.09
N ASN A 736 -40.51 22.28 15.94
CA ASN A 736 -41.73 22.66 16.64
C ASN A 736 -41.66 24.14 17.03
N GLU A 737 -42.50 24.91 16.32
CA GLU A 737 -43.02 26.26 16.57
C GLU A 737 -42.04 27.44 16.78
N SER A 738 -41.95 28.24 15.70
CA SER A 738 -41.54 29.66 15.61
C SER A 738 -40.07 30.03 15.89
N ASN A 739 -39.41 30.50 14.82
CA ASN A 739 -38.14 31.24 14.81
C ASN A 739 -38.03 32.25 15.96
N ASP A 740 -37.03 32.08 16.83
CA ASP A 740 -36.41 33.19 17.57
C ASP A 740 -34.88 33.09 17.41
N LEU A 741 -34.39 33.70 16.34
CA LEU A 741 -33.01 34.20 16.33
C LEU A 741 -32.87 35.13 17.53
N LEU A 742 -31.95 34.81 18.45
CA LEU A 742 -31.68 35.71 19.58
C LEU A 742 -31.26 37.08 19.04
N PRO A 743 -31.90 38.18 19.46
CA PRO A 743 -31.62 39.49 18.89
C PRO A 743 -30.18 39.92 19.20
N GLU A 744 -29.42 40.36 18.18
CA GLU A 744 -28.05 40.84 18.38
C GLU A 744 -27.97 42.13 19.23
N GLN A 745 -29.10 42.83 19.41
CA GLN A 745 -29.21 44.08 20.15
C GLN A 745 -30.54 44.25 20.88
N TYR A 746 -30.53 45.07 21.94
CA TYR A 746 -31.75 45.50 22.61
C TYR A 746 -32.50 46.53 21.75
N ALA A 747 -33.80 46.34 21.54
CA ALA A 747 -34.61 47.27 20.76
C ALA A 747 -36.06 47.37 21.27
N LEU A 748 -36.64 48.57 21.22
CA LEU A 748 -38.06 48.80 21.45
C LEU A 748 -38.73 49.12 20.10
N GLY A 749 -39.56 48.19 19.64
CA GLY A 749 -40.33 48.31 18.40
C GLY A 749 -41.40 49.39 18.50
N GLN A 750 -41.83 49.88 17.34
CA GLN A 750 -43.00 50.73 17.26
C GLN A 750 -44.25 49.88 17.51
N ASN A 751 -45.14 50.35 18.39
CA ASN A 751 -46.41 49.68 18.64
C ASN A 751 -47.24 49.57 17.35
N TYR A 752 -47.94 48.46 17.16
CA TYR A 752 -48.80 48.23 16.00
C TYR A 752 -50.17 47.68 16.45
N PRO A 753 -51.29 48.22 15.93
CA PRO A 753 -51.38 49.40 15.06
C PRO A 753 -50.96 50.70 15.77
N ASN A 754 -50.58 51.74 15.02
CA ASN A 754 -50.37 53.11 15.52
C ASN A 754 -50.74 54.15 14.41
N PRO A 755 -51.80 54.96 14.55
CA PRO A 755 -52.70 55.06 15.71
C PRO A 755 -53.45 53.76 16.02
N PHE A 756 -53.85 53.56 17.27
CA PHE A 756 -54.57 52.36 17.72
C PHE A 756 -55.94 52.67 18.33
N ASN A 757 -56.86 51.70 18.29
CA ASN A 757 -58.19 51.78 18.91
C ASN A 757 -58.73 50.37 19.27
N PRO A 758 -59.08 50.10 20.54
CA PRO A 758 -58.47 50.64 21.75
C PRO A 758 -57.19 49.87 22.12
N SER A 759 -56.77 48.87 21.34
CA SER A 759 -55.65 47.96 21.66
C SER A 759 -54.49 48.06 20.67
N THR A 760 -53.27 47.94 21.17
CA THR A 760 -52.03 47.87 20.38
C THR A 760 -51.04 46.89 21.00
N THR A 761 -50.15 46.33 20.20
CA THR A 761 -49.07 45.45 20.67
C THR A 761 -47.74 46.17 20.59
N ILE A 762 -46.97 46.11 21.67
CA ILE A 762 -45.60 46.64 21.77
C ILE A 762 -44.64 45.44 21.71
N THR A 763 -43.86 45.35 20.64
CA THR A 763 -42.80 44.35 20.47
C THR A 763 -41.45 44.93 20.91
N TYR A 764 -40.64 44.16 21.62
CA TYR A 764 -39.31 44.54 22.06
C TYR A 764 -38.37 43.34 22.07
N TYR A 765 -37.08 43.61 21.97
CA TYR A 765 -36.04 42.61 21.76
C TYR A 765 -35.00 42.72 22.86
N LEU A 766 -34.67 41.59 23.49
CA LEU A 766 -33.69 41.49 24.56
C LEU A 766 -32.49 40.68 24.07
N LYS A 767 -31.32 41.31 23.98
CA LYS A 767 -30.07 40.62 23.61
C LYS A 767 -29.64 39.58 24.65
N GLU A 768 -29.79 39.94 25.92
CA GLU A 768 -29.47 39.09 27.07
C GLU A 768 -30.62 39.19 28.08
N ALA A 769 -30.79 38.15 28.90
CA ALA A 769 -31.81 38.11 29.95
C ALA A 769 -31.58 39.22 31.01
N GLY A 770 -32.66 39.75 31.59
CA GLY A 770 -32.56 40.77 32.63
C GLY A 770 -33.90 41.28 33.16
N GLN A 771 -33.83 42.17 34.15
CA GLN A 771 -35.02 42.82 34.72
C GLN A 771 -35.58 43.85 33.73
N THR A 772 -36.78 43.58 33.21
CA THR A 772 -37.43 44.36 32.16
C THR A 772 -38.65 45.12 32.71
N GLU A 773 -38.69 46.44 32.49
CA GLU A 773 -39.86 47.27 32.79
C GLU A 773 -40.38 47.98 31.52
N ILE A 774 -41.68 47.84 31.22
CA ILE A 774 -42.37 48.66 30.20
C ILE A 774 -43.45 49.49 30.88
N THR A 775 -43.35 50.81 30.77
CA THR A 775 -44.28 51.76 31.41
C THR A 775 -44.79 52.80 30.41
N VAL A 776 -46.10 53.07 30.45
CA VAL A 776 -46.82 54.05 29.62
C VAL A 776 -47.03 55.35 30.40
N PHE A 777 -46.86 56.48 29.73
CA PHE A 777 -46.98 57.85 30.24
C PHE A 777 -47.89 58.69 29.35
N ASN A 778 -48.61 59.66 29.93
CA ASN A 778 -49.37 60.66 29.18
C ASN A 778 -48.46 61.77 28.62
N ASN A 779 -49.04 62.72 27.89
CA ASN A 779 -48.33 63.85 27.29
C ASN A 779 -47.71 64.83 28.32
N LEU A 780 -48.16 64.80 29.58
CA LEU A 780 -47.58 65.54 30.70
C LEU A 780 -46.44 64.77 31.40
N GLY A 781 -46.12 63.55 30.94
CA GLY A 781 -45.09 62.70 31.54
C GLY A 781 -45.53 61.97 32.81
N GLN A 782 -46.82 61.99 33.14
CA GLN A 782 -47.36 61.23 34.28
C GLN A 782 -47.46 59.75 33.92
N LYS A 783 -47.01 58.88 34.84
CA LYS A 783 -47.09 57.42 34.71
C LYS A 783 -48.56 56.98 34.73
N MET A 784 -49.01 56.37 33.65
CA MET A 784 -50.38 55.86 33.51
C MET A 784 -50.47 54.40 33.96
N GLN A 785 -49.57 53.55 33.44
CA GLN A 785 -49.59 52.11 33.72
C GLN A 785 -48.22 51.48 33.46
N THR A 786 -47.84 50.49 34.28
CA THR A 786 -46.74 49.58 33.98
C THR A 786 -47.31 48.29 33.39
N LEU A 787 -46.81 47.90 32.22
CA LEU A 787 -47.25 46.74 31.44
C LEU A 787 -46.39 45.50 31.71
N VAL A 788 -45.10 45.71 31.97
CA VAL A 788 -44.13 44.66 32.29
C VAL A 788 -43.23 45.18 33.41
N ASN A 789 -42.94 44.37 34.42
CA ASN A 789 -41.93 44.64 35.46
C ASN A 789 -41.44 43.31 36.06
N THR A 790 -40.72 42.52 35.28
CA THR A 790 -40.25 41.19 35.67
C THR A 790 -38.94 40.84 34.97
N TYR A 791 -38.26 39.82 35.48
CA TYR A 791 -37.09 39.25 34.83
C TYR A 791 -37.54 38.47 33.58
N GLN A 792 -36.90 38.73 32.43
CA GLN A 792 -37.23 38.07 31.17
C GLN A 792 -35.99 37.52 30.47
N PRO A 793 -36.09 36.36 29.79
CA PRO A 793 -34.99 35.78 29.02
C PRO A 793 -34.63 36.63 27.79
N ALA A 794 -33.46 36.38 27.21
CA ALA A 794 -33.10 36.92 25.90
C ALA A 794 -34.09 36.44 24.83
N GLY A 795 -34.42 37.26 23.84
CA GLY A 795 -35.42 36.94 22.80
C GLY A 795 -36.33 38.10 22.40
N GLN A 796 -37.27 37.84 21.49
CA GLN A 796 -38.34 38.77 21.15
C GLN A 796 -39.51 38.61 22.13
N HIS A 797 -40.03 39.72 22.63
CA HIS A 797 -41.15 39.76 23.56
C HIS A 797 -42.23 40.71 23.05
N GLN A 798 -43.48 40.44 23.41
CA GLN A 798 -44.62 41.28 23.08
C GLN A 798 -45.47 41.54 24.31
N VAL A 799 -45.97 42.77 24.45
CA VAL A 799 -46.99 43.11 25.46
C VAL A 799 -48.11 43.91 24.81
N THR A 800 -49.34 43.54 25.12
CA THR A 800 -50.53 44.25 24.63
C THR A 800 -50.91 45.36 25.59
N PHE A 801 -51.18 46.54 25.05
CA PHE A 801 -51.69 47.70 25.77
C PHE A 801 -53.10 48.05 25.31
N ARG A 802 -54.01 48.31 26.25
CA ARG A 802 -55.38 48.73 25.98
C ARG A 802 -55.67 50.10 26.58
N GLY A 803 -56.12 51.02 25.75
CA GLY A 803 -56.45 52.41 26.09
C GLY A 803 -57.94 52.63 26.40
N ASP A 804 -58.70 51.60 26.77
CA ASP A 804 -60.17 51.67 26.92
C ASP A 804 -60.62 52.80 27.87
N GLN A 805 -59.81 53.09 28.89
CA GLN A 805 -60.09 54.11 29.94
C GLN A 805 -59.33 55.42 29.74
N MET A 806 -58.73 55.64 28.56
CA MET A 806 -57.84 56.77 28.29
C MET A 806 -58.46 57.73 27.25
N ALA A 807 -58.08 59.01 27.29
CA ALA A 807 -58.52 59.99 26.31
C ALA A 807 -57.78 59.79 24.98
N ALA A 808 -58.42 60.11 23.84
CA ALA A 808 -57.73 60.12 22.56
C ALA A 808 -56.57 61.13 22.60
N GLY A 809 -55.40 60.75 22.06
CA GLY A 809 -54.20 61.57 22.14
C GLY A 809 -52.90 60.78 22.08
N THR A 810 -51.77 61.48 22.19
CA THR A 810 -50.43 60.88 22.14
C THR A 810 -49.95 60.49 23.53
N TYR A 811 -49.48 59.26 23.64
CA TYR A 811 -48.86 58.65 24.81
C TYR A 811 -47.41 58.25 24.50
N THR A 812 -46.62 58.09 25.54
CA THR A 812 -45.23 57.64 25.43
C THR A 812 -45.05 56.35 26.22
N TYR A 813 -44.38 55.34 25.67
CA TYR A 813 -44.01 54.13 26.40
C TYR A 813 -42.51 53.97 26.43
N LYS A 814 -42.03 53.42 27.54
CA LYS A 814 -40.60 53.34 27.88
C LYS A 814 -40.26 51.92 28.29
N LEU A 815 -39.25 51.34 27.64
CA LEU A 815 -38.60 50.10 28.02
C LEU A 815 -37.34 50.42 28.82
N ARG A 816 -37.20 49.81 30.00
CA ARG A 816 -35.98 49.82 30.81
C ARG A 816 -35.50 48.39 31.03
N ILE A 817 -34.24 48.12 30.68
CA ILE A 817 -33.60 46.81 30.88
C ILE A 817 -32.15 47.03 31.29
N ASN A 818 -31.74 46.40 32.39
CA ASN A 818 -30.44 46.61 33.04
C ASN A 818 -30.21 48.13 33.27
N ASN A 819 -29.38 48.77 32.45
CA ASN A 819 -29.10 50.23 32.48
C ASN A 819 -29.49 50.98 31.19
N LYS A 820 -30.18 50.35 30.25
CA LYS A 820 -30.60 50.96 28.97
C LYS A 820 -32.06 51.37 29.03
N THR A 821 -32.38 52.53 28.44
CA THR A 821 -33.74 53.05 28.35
C THR A 821 -34.08 53.39 26.90
N PHE A 822 -35.20 52.84 26.41
CA PHE A 822 -35.73 53.11 25.08
C PHE A 822 -37.12 53.72 25.19
N VAL A 823 -37.44 54.70 24.35
CA VAL A 823 -38.69 55.46 24.43
C VAL A 823 -39.30 55.59 23.04
N LYS A 824 -40.61 55.34 22.94
CA LYS A 824 -41.39 55.50 21.71
C LYS A 824 -42.74 56.14 22.02
N LYS A 825 -43.37 56.74 21.02
CA LYS A 825 -44.69 57.38 21.13
C LYS A 825 -45.75 56.55 20.43
N MET A 826 -46.97 56.57 20.94
CA MET A 826 -48.15 55.96 20.34
C MET A 826 -49.33 56.92 20.39
N THR A 827 -50.27 56.81 19.45
CA THR A 827 -51.46 57.66 19.36
C THR A 827 -52.71 56.80 19.51
N LEU A 828 -53.51 57.08 20.53
CA LEU A 828 -54.83 56.47 20.72
C LEU A 828 -55.86 57.32 19.98
N ILE A 829 -56.65 56.68 19.12
CA ILE A 829 -57.84 57.25 18.48
C ILE A 829 -59.08 56.52 19.01
N LYS A 830 -60.23 57.21 19.08
CA LYS A 830 -61.51 56.63 19.52
C LYS A 830 -62.44 56.45 18.35
#